data_AF-A0AAE0K8D6-F1
#
_entry.id   AF-A0AAE0K8D6-F1
#
_cell.length_a   1.000
_cell.length_b   1.000
_cell.length_c   1.000
_cell.angle_alpha   90.00
_cell.angle_beta   90.00
_cell.angle_gamma   90.00
#
_symmetry.space_group_name_H-M   'P 1'
#
loop_
_entity.id
_entity.type
_entity.pdbx_description
1 polymer ?
#
loop_
_entity_poly.entity_id
_entity_poly.type
_entity_poly.pdbx_seq_one_letter_code
_entity_poly.pdbx_strand_id
1 'polypeptide(L)'
;MSPPVNRVPRKKVAIVGSGCAGIAALWALNRSHHDVYLYEADSRLGGHTNTVEWVKGKYKTMVDTGFIVMNTATYPNFINFLNRIRVDIVQTEMTFAVSRDHGLFEWAGGGLDALFCQRGNLFSPRMWRMIFDIVRFNQMALDVLRKDDQASVRPDETIGEYMQRNGYSDAFRDDYLIPMTAAVWSTSPDKCSLDFPAVTLIRFLWNHHLLSTVAARPPWLTISEGSKAYIDVVMKGFPPNHLFLNTRVRSVTNEDDGRVRLHLDGGRSEVFDHVILATHGDQAGSIIRESATDEERDIMSSFHTSENSAVLHSDLSLMPESRKSWSSWNYMTKSSPLTGTGNIDQVCLTYNMNILQHIPREAFGDVLVTLNPLHEPDLKTVQGRYSYRHPLYTPAAIRAQQRLPDIQNKRGISYAGAWTKYGFHEDGFSSGLRVAQDHLGAKLPFEFKDSTFSRGKKPELRLGDRILRLWILVIQVFFIAVVDRIARQLRTTKQLAVSASRMNGSAAMNGNGRVHENGNGRTGAHGDSGAFTGAQICRFPRKKRRKKVKIKGVLALSIHDSPDRRATAMNSIPRFGRRTAERATGWSCFGCRAAQGQWAGNTVNHVGPGPGPCPDLGLGPCEGAAKAHRPPPRFYTLSIILGTVAFSYGSVPLYKMLCQTIGWGGQPIKAHGSSGSGSDADFDLASRLKPVTDAKRIRVTFSSSVSDTLPWKFVPQQREVRVLPGETALAFYTATNKSDSDIIGIATYSVTPGQVAPYFSKIQCFCFEEQRLNAGETVDMPVFFYLDPDLLNDVNMKGVETVTLNYTFFKARYDNNGNTKGFQPAPAV
;
A
#
# COMPACT_ATOMS: atom_id res chain seq x y z
N MET A 1 29.15 8.09 -53.73
CA MET A 1 29.11 6.83 -52.97
C MET A 1 28.00 6.95 -51.94
N SER A 2 26.89 6.23 -52.12
CA SER A 2 25.84 6.14 -51.10
C SER A 2 26.44 5.50 -49.84
N PRO A 3 26.03 5.88 -48.63
CA PRO A 3 26.52 5.25 -47.40
C PRO A 3 26.23 3.74 -47.47
N PRO A 4 27.12 2.87 -46.96
CA PRO A 4 26.85 1.44 -46.92
C PRO A 4 25.57 1.21 -46.12
N VAL A 5 24.56 0.63 -46.77
CA VAL A 5 23.33 0.19 -46.09
C VAL A 5 23.77 -0.87 -45.10
N ASN A 6 23.68 -0.55 -43.81
CA ASN A 6 24.00 -1.45 -42.71
C ASN A 6 22.95 -2.58 -42.71
N ARG A 7 23.12 -3.58 -43.59
CA ARG A 7 22.20 -4.71 -43.73
C ARG A 7 22.49 -5.67 -42.60
N VAL A 8 21.71 -5.58 -41.53
CA VAL A 8 21.65 -6.63 -40.51
C VAL A 8 21.34 -7.94 -41.26
N PRO A 9 22.17 -9.00 -41.14
CA PRO A 9 21.93 -10.25 -41.85
C PRO A 9 20.61 -10.87 -41.41
N ARG A 10 19.90 -11.52 -42.35
CA ARG A 10 18.72 -12.35 -42.04
C ARG A 10 19.16 -13.50 -41.13
N LYS A 11 18.35 -13.80 -40.13
CA LYS A 11 18.59 -14.85 -39.13
C LYS A 11 17.34 -15.69 -38.98
N LYS A 12 17.52 -17.00 -38.79
CA LYS A 12 16.50 -17.94 -38.32
C LYS A 12 16.45 -17.87 -36.79
N VAL A 13 15.34 -17.41 -36.24
CA VAL A 13 15.17 -17.13 -34.80
C VAL A 13 14.09 -18.05 -34.21
N ALA A 14 14.42 -18.76 -33.14
CA ALA A 14 13.43 -19.48 -32.34
C ALA A 14 13.05 -18.65 -31.11
N ILE A 15 11.76 -18.58 -30.81
CA ILE A 15 11.21 -18.08 -29.56
C ILE A 15 10.63 -19.28 -28.81
N VAL A 16 11.12 -19.54 -27.60
CA VAL A 16 10.69 -20.65 -26.76
C VAL A 16 9.84 -20.10 -25.62
N GLY A 17 8.54 -20.40 -25.66
CA GLY A 17 7.52 -19.88 -24.75
C GLY A 17 6.70 -18.77 -25.38
N SER A 18 5.37 -18.90 -25.32
CA SER A 18 4.39 -17.95 -25.87
C SER A 18 3.76 -17.04 -24.82
N GLY A 19 4.39 -16.89 -23.65
CA GLY A 19 3.99 -15.91 -22.66
C GLY A 19 4.13 -14.47 -23.18
N CYS A 20 3.80 -13.48 -22.34
CA CYS A 20 3.86 -12.06 -22.70
C CYS A 20 5.23 -11.64 -23.29
N ALA A 21 6.34 -12.17 -22.76
CA ALA A 21 7.68 -11.93 -23.29
C ALA A 21 7.89 -12.49 -24.71
N GLY A 22 7.41 -13.71 -24.97
CA GLY A 22 7.53 -14.36 -26.26
C GLY A 22 6.68 -13.68 -27.33
N ILE A 23 5.44 -13.32 -26.97
CA ILE A 23 4.53 -12.57 -27.86
C ILE A 23 5.08 -11.17 -28.15
N ALA A 24 5.69 -10.51 -27.17
CA ALA A 24 6.34 -9.22 -27.39
C ALA A 24 7.51 -9.32 -28.38
N ALA A 25 8.40 -10.28 -28.17
CA ALA A 25 9.53 -10.53 -29.08
C ALA A 25 9.04 -10.88 -30.48
N LEU A 26 8.03 -11.77 -30.58
CA LEU A 26 7.41 -12.15 -31.84
C LEU A 26 6.85 -10.93 -32.57
N TRP A 27 6.03 -10.12 -31.89
CA TRP A 27 5.42 -8.94 -32.48
C TRP A 27 6.45 -7.92 -32.99
N ALA A 28 7.51 -7.68 -32.22
CA ALA A 28 8.60 -6.80 -32.61
C ALA A 28 9.38 -7.33 -33.82
N LEU A 29 9.61 -8.64 -33.89
CA LEU A 29 10.37 -9.28 -34.96
C LEU A 29 9.54 -9.59 -36.20
N ASN A 30 8.22 -9.73 -36.11
CA ASN A 30 7.35 -10.04 -37.24
C ASN A 30 7.38 -8.98 -38.35
N ARG A 31 7.87 -7.76 -38.04
CA ARG A 31 8.08 -6.67 -39.00
C ARG A 31 9.53 -6.53 -39.47
N SER A 32 10.41 -7.44 -39.04
CA SER A 32 11.81 -7.49 -39.44
C SER A 32 12.02 -8.42 -40.63
N HIS A 33 13.25 -8.47 -41.13
CA HIS A 33 13.68 -9.37 -42.20
C HIS A 33 14.06 -10.78 -41.70
N HIS A 34 13.90 -11.08 -40.41
CA HIS A 34 14.23 -12.37 -39.78
C HIS A 34 13.13 -13.42 -39.94
N ASP A 35 13.50 -14.70 -39.97
CA ASP A 35 12.55 -15.81 -39.95
C ASP A 35 12.30 -16.25 -38.52
N VAL A 36 11.10 -15.98 -38.01
CA VAL A 36 10.75 -16.22 -36.60
C VAL A 36 9.88 -17.45 -36.47
N TYR A 37 10.22 -18.31 -35.51
CA TYR A 37 9.51 -19.54 -35.18
C TYR A 37 9.15 -19.53 -33.69
N LEU A 38 7.90 -19.85 -33.35
CA LEU A 38 7.40 -19.85 -31.97
C LEU A 38 7.11 -21.28 -31.51
N TYR A 39 7.72 -21.66 -30.39
CA TYR A 39 7.54 -22.96 -29.74
C TYR A 39 6.83 -22.78 -28.40
N GLU A 40 5.74 -23.52 -28.21
CA GLU A 40 4.95 -23.53 -26.98
C GLU A 40 4.73 -24.97 -26.51
N ALA A 41 4.96 -25.20 -25.22
CA ALA A 41 4.83 -26.52 -24.62
C ALA A 41 3.35 -26.90 -24.40
N ASP A 42 2.47 -25.93 -24.21
CA ASP A 42 1.03 -26.14 -24.03
C ASP A 42 0.27 -26.18 -25.38
N SER A 43 -0.99 -26.58 -25.30
CA SER A 43 -1.98 -26.59 -26.38
C SER A 43 -2.52 -25.19 -26.72
N ARG A 44 -2.14 -24.17 -25.95
CA ARG A 44 -2.61 -22.78 -26.08
C ARG A 44 -1.47 -21.79 -25.98
N LEU A 45 -1.69 -20.61 -26.54
CA LEU A 45 -0.78 -19.47 -26.39
C LEU A 45 -1.06 -18.66 -25.13
N GLY A 46 -0.07 -17.86 -24.73
CA GLY A 46 -0.22 -16.78 -23.74
C GLY A 46 0.30 -17.08 -22.35
N GLY A 47 0.48 -18.35 -21.99
CA GLY A 47 0.92 -18.76 -20.67
C GLY A 47 0.04 -18.17 -19.57
N HIS A 48 0.59 -17.26 -18.76
CA HIS A 48 -0.17 -16.55 -17.71
C HIS A 48 -1.28 -15.62 -18.26
N THR A 49 -1.20 -15.21 -19.53
CA THR A 49 -2.33 -14.58 -20.23
C THR A 49 -3.35 -15.66 -20.54
N ASN A 50 -4.40 -15.76 -19.75
CA ASN A 50 -5.38 -16.83 -19.87
C ASN A 50 -6.80 -16.30 -19.68
N THR A 51 -7.54 -16.24 -20.78
CA THR A 51 -8.95 -15.86 -20.85
C THR A 51 -9.77 -17.10 -21.18
N VAL A 52 -10.79 -17.37 -20.39
CA VAL A 52 -11.62 -18.57 -20.48
C VAL A 52 -13.11 -18.22 -20.46
N GLU A 53 -13.95 -19.10 -21.01
CA GLU A 53 -15.39 -18.87 -21.07
C GLU A 53 -16.06 -19.20 -19.72
N TRP A 54 -16.88 -18.28 -19.21
CA TRP A 54 -17.80 -18.51 -18.09
C TRP A 54 -19.24 -18.64 -18.62
N VAL A 55 -19.95 -19.67 -18.17
CA VAL A 55 -21.29 -20.01 -18.65
C VAL A 55 -22.30 -19.93 -17.51
N LYS A 56 -23.39 -19.18 -17.71
CA LYS A 56 -24.55 -19.16 -16.79
C LYS A 56 -25.84 -19.34 -17.59
N GLY A 57 -26.35 -20.57 -17.62
CA GLY A 57 -27.50 -20.91 -18.46
C GLY A 57 -27.17 -20.72 -19.94
N LYS A 58 -27.89 -19.81 -20.61
CA LYS A 58 -27.64 -19.45 -22.02
C LYS A 58 -26.60 -18.34 -22.21
N TYR A 59 -26.22 -17.64 -21.14
CA TYR A 59 -25.29 -16.51 -21.21
C TYR A 59 -23.85 -16.98 -21.09
N LYS A 60 -22.97 -16.35 -21.87
CA LYS A 60 -21.53 -16.62 -21.89
C LYS A 60 -20.75 -15.31 -21.82
N THR A 61 -19.62 -15.31 -21.11
CA THR A 61 -18.68 -14.18 -21.06
C THR A 61 -17.24 -14.68 -20.94
N MET A 62 -16.28 -13.83 -21.29
CA MET A 62 -14.85 -14.14 -21.21
C MET A 62 -14.26 -13.62 -19.90
N VAL A 63 -13.54 -14.49 -19.19
CA VAL A 63 -12.98 -14.21 -17.86
C VAL A 63 -11.49 -14.44 -17.86
N ASP A 64 -10.74 -13.42 -17.46
CA ASP A 64 -9.31 -13.53 -17.23
C ASP A 64 -9.04 -14.24 -15.90
N THR A 65 -8.19 -15.26 -15.94
CA THR A 65 -7.85 -16.08 -14.76
C THR A 65 -6.38 -15.97 -14.34
N GLY A 66 -5.56 -15.27 -15.15
CA GLY A 66 -4.17 -14.98 -14.84
C GLY A 66 -3.89 -13.49 -14.89
N PHE A 67 -3.48 -12.96 -16.05
CA PHE A 67 -3.31 -11.52 -16.22
C PHE A 67 -4.64 -10.81 -16.43
N ILE A 68 -5.00 -9.88 -15.54
CA ILE A 68 -6.33 -9.21 -15.54
C ILE A 68 -6.21 -7.69 -15.71
N VAL A 69 -5.24 -7.04 -15.04
CA VAL A 69 -5.19 -5.57 -14.92
C VAL A 69 -3.80 -4.99 -15.11
N MET A 70 -3.76 -3.72 -15.52
CA MET A 70 -2.56 -2.90 -15.69
C MET A 70 -2.81 -1.48 -15.15
N ASN A 71 -1.75 -0.69 -14.92
CA ASN A 71 -1.90 0.73 -14.58
C ASN A 71 -1.04 1.61 -15.49
N THR A 72 -1.49 2.84 -15.69
CA THR A 72 -0.86 3.79 -16.62
C THR A 72 0.55 4.23 -16.23
N ALA A 73 0.91 4.15 -14.95
CA ALA A 73 2.22 4.58 -14.46
C ALA A 73 3.32 3.54 -14.68
N THR A 74 2.99 2.25 -14.65
CA THR A 74 3.99 1.15 -14.63
C THR A 74 3.87 0.20 -15.81
N TYR A 75 2.97 0.45 -16.77
CA TYR A 75 2.80 -0.34 -18.00
C TYR A 75 2.99 0.51 -19.28
N PRO A 76 4.03 1.36 -19.39
CA PRO A 76 4.16 2.28 -20.51
C PRO A 76 4.29 1.57 -21.86
N ASN A 77 5.06 0.48 -21.96
CA ASN A 77 5.28 -0.20 -23.23
C ASN A 77 4.08 -1.05 -23.64
N PHE A 78 3.50 -1.78 -22.69
CA PHE A 78 2.34 -2.62 -22.96
C PHE A 78 1.12 -1.78 -23.39
N ILE A 79 0.85 -0.64 -22.72
CA ILE A 79 -0.23 0.26 -23.11
C ILE A 79 0.03 0.86 -24.50
N ASN A 80 1.25 1.32 -24.78
CA ASN A 80 1.60 1.82 -26.12
C ASN A 80 1.41 0.75 -27.20
N PHE A 81 1.74 -0.49 -26.90
CA PHE A 81 1.50 -1.64 -27.77
C PHE A 81 0.01 -1.87 -28.01
N LEU A 82 -0.80 -1.98 -26.96
CA LEU A 82 -2.26 -2.20 -27.08
C LEU A 82 -2.93 -1.11 -27.91
N ASN A 83 -2.58 0.15 -27.66
CA ASN A 83 -3.04 1.29 -28.45
C ASN A 83 -2.62 1.16 -29.93
N ARG A 84 -1.41 0.67 -30.21
CA ARG A 84 -0.91 0.51 -31.57
C ARG A 84 -1.62 -0.58 -32.34
N ILE A 85 -1.99 -1.67 -31.67
CA ILE A 85 -2.73 -2.79 -32.27
C ILE A 85 -4.25 -2.63 -32.17
N ARG A 86 -4.72 -1.53 -31.56
CA ARG A 86 -6.14 -1.16 -31.39
C ARG A 86 -6.92 -2.23 -30.61
N VAL A 87 -6.35 -2.68 -29.49
CA VAL A 87 -7.07 -3.49 -28.50
C VAL A 87 -7.64 -2.56 -27.44
N ASP A 88 -8.94 -2.66 -27.21
CA ASP A 88 -9.67 -1.77 -26.31
C ASP A 88 -9.30 -2.05 -24.85
N ILE A 89 -8.95 -0.96 -24.15
CA ILE A 89 -8.65 -0.95 -22.73
C ILE A 89 -9.62 0.00 -22.02
N VAL A 90 -10.16 -0.44 -20.90
CA VAL A 90 -11.16 0.31 -20.12
C VAL A 90 -10.68 0.48 -18.69
N GLN A 91 -11.14 1.55 -18.04
CA GLN A 91 -10.83 1.78 -16.63
C GLN A 91 -11.47 0.71 -15.75
N THR A 92 -10.78 0.37 -14.66
CA THR A 92 -11.25 -0.60 -13.67
C THR A 92 -10.79 -0.18 -12.27
N GLU A 93 -11.32 -0.84 -11.27
CA GLU A 93 -10.95 -0.63 -9.88
C GLU A 93 -9.98 -1.71 -9.39
N MET A 94 -8.99 -1.29 -8.60
CA MET A 94 -8.14 -2.19 -7.84
C MET A 94 -8.27 -1.89 -6.34
N THR A 95 -9.45 -2.16 -5.80
CA THR A 95 -9.70 -2.12 -4.35
C THR A 95 -9.19 -3.39 -3.69
N PHE A 96 -8.79 -3.29 -2.42
CA PHE A 96 -8.19 -4.38 -1.65
C PHE A 96 -8.87 -4.52 -0.30
N ALA A 97 -9.13 -5.76 0.11
CA ALA A 97 -9.70 -6.11 1.39
C ALA A 97 -8.95 -7.25 2.07
N VAL A 98 -9.02 -7.27 3.39
CA VAL A 98 -8.53 -8.35 4.24
C VAL A 98 -9.68 -8.88 5.08
N SER A 99 -9.89 -10.19 5.05
CA SER A 99 -10.74 -10.91 5.99
C SER A 99 -9.92 -11.97 6.73
N ARG A 100 -9.97 -11.92 8.06
CA ARG A 100 -9.22 -12.81 8.94
C ARG A 100 -10.17 -13.64 9.81
N ASP A 101 -9.82 -14.91 9.96
CA ASP A 101 -10.49 -15.86 10.87
C ASP A 101 -12.00 -15.92 10.64
N HIS A 102 -12.42 -16.12 9.39
CA HIS A 102 -13.84 -16.19 9.03
C HIS A 102 -14.62 -14.93 9.46
N GLY A 103 -14.07 -13.76 9.16
CA GLY A 103 -14.72 -12.48 9.42
C GLY A 103 -14.60 -11.94 10.85
N LEU A 104 -13.81 -12.57 11.75
CA LEU A 104 -13.55 -11.97 13.08
C LEU A 104 -12.89 -10.59 12.98
N PHE A 105 -12.09 -10.36 11.94
CA PHE A 105 -11.55 -9.05 11.63
C PHE A 105 -11.58 -8.82 10.12
N GLU A 106 -12.22 -7.72 9.72
CA GLU A 106 -12.30 -7.31 8.33
C GLU A 106 -12.04 -5.81 8.18
N TRP A 107 -11.38 -5.46 7.08
CA TRP A 107 -11.29 -4.09 6.59
C TRP A 107 -11.06 -4.09 5.09
N ALA A 108 -11.48 -3.01 4.43
CA ALA A 108 -11.24 -2.80 3.02
C ALA A 108 -10.80 -1.37 2.72
N GLY A 109 -10.08 -1.20 1.61
CA GLY A 109 -9.93 0.10 0.96
C GLY A 109 -11.24 0.55 0.31
N GLY A 110 -11.26 1.77 -0.25
CA GLY A 110 -12.43 2.28 -1.00
C GLY A 110 -13.32 3.25 -0.22
N GLY A 111 -12.97 3.60 1.03
CA GLY A 111 -13.65 4.65 1.80
C GLY A 111 -13.70 4.38 3.28
N LEU A 112 -14.30 5.30 4.05
CA LEU A 112 -14.43 5.14 5.51
C LEU A 112 -15.43 4.04 5.91
N ASP A 113 -16.52 3.84 5.14
CA ASP A 113 -17.48 2.77 5.43
C ASP A 113 -16.89 1.38 5.16
N ALA A 114 -16.03 1.25 4.15
CA ALA A 114 -15.32 0.01 3.83
C ALA A 114 -14.17 -0.27 4.82
N LEU A 115 -13.42 0.78 5.22
CA LEU A 115 -12.36 0.67 6.23
C LEU A 115 -12.92 0.27 7.61
N PHE A 116 -14.07 0.83 7.98
CA PHE A 116 -14.80 0.50 9.20
C PHE A 116 -16.06 -0.31 8.89
N CYS A 117 -15.96 -1.30 7.98
CA CYS A 117 -17.05 -2.20 7.63
C CYS A 117 -17.64 -2.89 8.88
N GLN A 118 -16.79 -3.10 9.89
CA GLN A 118 -17.16 -3.46 11.26
C GLN A 118 -17.06 -2.23 12.17
N ARG A 119 -18.20 -1.65 12.55
CA ARG A 119 -18.25 -0.40 13.34
C ARG A 119 -17.55 -0.49 14.70
N GLY A 120 -17.46 -1.68 15.30
CA GLY A 120 -16.70 -1.92 16.52
C GLY A 120 -15.20 -1.56 16.38
N ASN A 121 -14.64 -1.65 15.17
CA ASN A 121 -13.24 -1.32 14.91
C ASN A 121 -12.93 0.18 15.07
N LEU A 122 -13.95 1.07 15.07
CA LEU A 122 -13.78 2.48 15.42
C LEU A 122 -13.25 2.68 16.85
N PHE A 123 -13.55 1.74 17.76
CA PHE A 123 -13.12 1.78 19.14
C PHE A 123 -11.91 0.88 19.42
N SER A 124 -11.36 0.23 18.38
CA SER A 124 -10.22 -0.68 18.52
C SER A 124 -8.89 0.08 18.49
N PRO A 125 -8.11 0.09 19.59
CA PRO A 125 -6.77 0.71 19.58
C PRO A 125 -5.83 0.03 18.57
N ARG A 126 -6.03 -1.28 18.32
CA ARG A 126 -5.27 -2.05 17.32
C ARG A 126 -5.52 -1.51 15.91
N MET A 127 -6.77 -1.20 15.56
CA MET A 127 -7.14 -0.64 14.25
C MET A 127 -6.50 0.74 14.04
N TRP A 128 -6.59 1.63 15.03
CA TRP A 128 -5.96 2.95 14.93
C TRP A 128 -4.44 2.88 14.91
N ARG A 129 -3.83 1.94 15.64
CA ARG A 129 -2.38 1.70 15.58
C ARG A 129 -1.96 1.25 14.18
N MET A 130 -2.73 0.37 13.55
CA MET A 130 -2.52 -0.07 12.17
C MET A 130 -2.62 1.10 11.19
N ILE A 131 -3.71 1.88 11.24
CA ILE A 131 -3.92 3.05 10.36
C ILE A 131 -2.77 4.05 10.51
N PHE A 132 -2.36 4.35 11.74
CA PHE A 132 -1.21 5.23 11.96
C PHE A 132 0.07 4.67 11.34
N ASP A 133 0.34 3.37 11.51
CA ASP A 133 1.53 2.75 10.93
C ASP A 133 1.49 2.69 9.40
N ILE A 134 0.32 2.58 8.78
CA ILE A 134 0.16 2.72 7.31
C ILE A 134 0.61 4.10 6.86
N VAL A 135 0.09 5.15 7.48
CA VAL A 135 0.46 6.55 7.16
C VAL A 135 1.95 6.77 7.42
N ARG A 136 2.47 6.26 8.54
CA ARG A 136 3.88 6.33 8.91
C ARG A 136 4.76 5.61 7.89
N PHE A 137 4.40 4.40 7.46
CA PHE A 137 5.18 3.63 6.49
C PHE A 137 5.20 4.34 5.14
N ASN A 138 4.05 4.80 4.64
CA ASN A 138 3.95 5.52 3.38
C ASN A 138 4.87 6.76 3.33
N GLN A 139 5.08 7.41 4.47
CA GLN A 139 5.94 8.58 4.57
C GLN A 139 7.40 8.24 4.86
N MET A 140 7.68 7.38 5.84
CA MET A 140 9.02 7.13 6.36
C MET A 140 9.80 6.10 5.54
N ALA A 141 9.11 5.14 4.89
CA ALA A 141 9.77 4.13 4.06
C ALA A 141 10.51 4.75 2.87
N LEU A 142 10.04 5.90 2.37
CA LEU A 142 10.69 6.63 1.28
C LEU A 142 12.15 6.98 1.57
N ASP A 143 12.56 7.09 2.83
CA ASP A 143 13.95 7.40 3.18
C ASP A 143 14.93 6.30 2.76
N VAL A 144 14.46 5.06 2.63
CA VAL A 144 15.22 3.95 2.06
C VAL A 144 15.62 4.24 0.61
N LEU A 145 14.79 4.97 -0.13
CA LEU A 145 15.01 5.29 -1.54
C LEU A 145 15.76 6.61 -1.77
N ARG A 146 15.93 7.43 -0.73
CA ARG A 146 16.54 8.78 -0.83
C ARG A 146 18.03 8.79 -0.52
N LYS A 147 18.52 7.86 0.29
CA LYS A 147 19.92 7.82 0.69
C LYS A 147 20.77 7.29 -0.47
N ASP A 148 21.74 8.09 -0.91
CA ASP A 148 22.74 7.70 -1.93
C ASP A 148 23.78 6.72 -1.39
N ASP A 149 23.95 6.69 -0.07
CA ASP A 149 24.92 5.82 0.57
C ASP A 149 24.40 4.38 0.64
N GLN A 150 24.89 3.53 -0.27
CA GLN A 150 24.83 2.07 -0.19
C GLN A 150 25.29 1.52 1.17
N ALA A 151 26.00 2.32 1.98
CA ALA A 151 26.47 1.97 3.31
C ALA A 151 25.39 2.01 4.41
N SER A 152 24.26 2.71 4.21
CA SER A 152 23.26 2.94 5.28
C SER A 152 22.01 2.07 5.18
N VAL A 153 21.81 1.42 4.04
CA VAL A 153 20.73 0.46 3.80
C VAL A 153 21.39 -0.87 3.52
N ARG A 154 21.16 -1.87 4.37
CA ARG A 154 21.63 -3.23 4.11
C ARG A 154 20.89 -3.74 2.87
N PRO A 155 21.55 -3.99 1.73
CA PRO A 155 20.87 -4.38 0.49
C PRO A 155 20.05 -5.66 0.64
N ASP A 156 20.47 -6.51 1.59
CA ASP A 156 19.85 -7.79 1.90
C ASP A 156 18.91 -7.72 3.13
N GLU A 157 18.63 -6.54 3.71
CA GLU A 157 17.65 -6.44 4.81
C GLU A 157 16.26 -6.79 4.28
N THR A 158 15.63 -7.74 4.97
CA THR A 158 14.30 -8.24 4.63
C THR A 158 13.24 -7.24 5.09
N ILE A 159 12.05 -7.29 4.50
CA ILE A 159 10.97 -6.40 4.97
C ILE A 159 10.59 -6.67 6.44
N GLY A 160 10.67 -7.92 6.89
CA GLY A 160 10.46 -8.30 8.29
C GLY A 160 11.46 -7.63 9.24
N GLU A 161 12.74 -7.69 8.90
CA GLU A 161 13.83 -7.03 9.66
C GLU A 161 13.66 -5.51 9.67
N TYR A 162 13.32 -4.91 8.52
CA TYR A 162 13.03 -3.48 8.42
C TYR A 162 11.87 -3.10 9.35
N MET A 163 10.78 -3.86 9.37
CA MET A 163 9.63 -3.57 10.23
C MET A 163 9.99 -3.66 11.72
N GLN A 164 10.73 -4.69 12.10
CA GLN A 164 11.16 -4.91 13.48
C GLN A 164 12.10 -3.79 13.94
N ARG A 165 13.10 -3.44 13.14
CA ARG A 165 14.06 -2.37 13.44
C ARG A 165 13.39 -1.03 13.64
N ASN A 166 12.34 -0.73 12.88
CA ASN A 166 11.61 0.53 12.97
C ASN A 166 10.42 0.48 13.95
N GLY A 167 10.15 -0.66 14.60
CA GLY A 167 9.07 -0.76 15.60
C GLY A 167 7.67 -0.51 15.02
N TYR A 168 7.36 -1.12 13.87
CA TYR A 168 5.99 -1.18 13.36
C TYR A 168 5.18 -2.21 14.16
N SER A 169 3.87 -1.98 14.29
CA SER A 169 2.96 -2.87 15.05
C SER A 169 2.69 -4.19 14.33
N ASP A 170 2.38 -5.23 15.10
CA ASP A 170 1.95 -6.53 14.57
C ASP A 170 0.69 -6.38 13.70
N ALA A 171 -0.23 -5.48 14.06
CA ALA A 171 -1.42 -5.22 13.27
C ALA A 171 -1.08 -4.67 11.87
N PHE A 172 -0.17 -3.70 11.78
CA PHE A 172 0.31 -3.22 10.48
C PHE A 172 1.01 -4.30 9.66
N ARG A 173 1.84 -5.11 10.32
CA ARG A 173 2.54 -6.22 9.66
C ARG A 173 1.55 -7.24 9.13
N ASP A 174 0.75 -7.82 10.01
CA ASP A 174 -0.04 -9.02 9.74
C ASP A 174 -1.35 -8.72 9.03
N ASP A 175 -1.95 -7.55 9.25
CA ASP A 175 -3.28 -7.20 8.73
C ASP A 175 -3.24 -6.23 7.54
N TYR A 176 -2.07 -5.69 7.18
CA TYR A 176 -1.91 -4.77 6.05
C TYR A 176 -0.73 -5.14 5.14
N LEU A 177 0.52 -5.01 5.62
CA LEU A 177 1.68 -5.04 4.72
C LEU A 177 1.96 -6.43 4.16
N ILE A 178 1.94 -7.45 5.01
CA ILE A 178 2.15 -8.84 4.58
C ILE A 178 0.99 -9.29 3.67
N PRO A 179 -0.30 -9.14 4.02
CA PRO A 179 -1.42 -9.46 3.13
C PRO A 179 -1.31 -8.80 1.75
N MET A 180 -1.03 -7.50 1.71
CA MET A 180 -0.88 -6.76 0.46
C MET A 180 0.29 -7.31 -0.38
N THR A 181 1.45 -7.54 0.24
CA THR A 181 2.63 -8.04 -0.48
C THR A 181 2.43 -9.49 -0.94
N ALA A 182 1.86 -10.33 -0.08
CA ALA A 182 1.54 -11.72 -0.38
C ALA A 182 0.52 -11.83 -1.53
N ALA A 183 -0.50 -10.97 -1.56
CA ALA A 183 -1.46 -10.90 -2.66
C ALA A 183 -0.81 -10.47 -3.99
N VAL A 184 0.07 -9.46 -3.95
CA VAL A 184 0.71 -8.91 -5.15
C VAL A 184 1.65 -9.92 -5.82
N TRP A 185 2.41 -10.70 -5.06
CA TRP A 185 3.37 -11.67 -5.60
C TRP A 185 2.93 -13.14 -5.48
N SER A 186 1.72 -13.39 -4.98
CA SER A 186 1.20 -14.75 -4.75
C SER A 186 2.22 -15.65 -4.06
N THR A 187 2.84 -15.11 -3.00
CA THR A 187 3.90 -15.76 -2.21
C THR A 187 3.47 -15.87 -0.76
N SER A 188 3.85 -16.96 -0.09
CA SER A 188 3.42 -17.20 1.29
C SER A 188 3.82 -16.04 2.22
N PRO A 189 3.00 -15.70 3.23
CA PRO A 189 3.30 -14.66 4.21
C PRO A 189 4.71 -14.76 4.82
N ASP A 190 5.14 -15.98 5.12
CA ASP A 190 6.43 -16.25 5.74
C ASP A 190 7.59 -15.96 4.78
N LYS A 191 7.51 -16.45 3.54
CA LYS A 191 8.49 -16.13 2.49
C LYS A 191 8.54 -14.63 2.21
N CYS A 192 7.38 -13.97 2.17
CA CYS A 192 7.31 -12.53 2.02
C CYS A 192 8.08 -11.81 3.14
N SER A 193 7.86 -12.18 4.40
CA SER A 193 8.50 -11.50 5.53
C SER A 193 9.99 -11.82 5.66
N LEU A 194 10.38 -13.06 5.36
CA LEU A 194 11.72 -13.58 5.61
C LEU A 194 12.67 -13.38 4.43
N ASP A 195 12.18 -13.39 3.18
CA ASP A 195 13.07 -13.42 2.02
C ASP A 195 12.96 -12.15 1.16
N PHE A 196 11.87 -11.38 1.25
CA PHE A 196 11.66 -10.26 0.34
C PHE A 196 12.52 -9.04 0.73
N PRO A 197 13.41 -8.53 -0.16
CA PRO A 197 14.27 -7.38 0.17
C PRO A 197 13.46 -6.09 0.37
N ALA A 198 13.69 -5.39 1.49
CA ALA A 198 12.94 -4.20 1.86
C ALA A 198 13.04 -3.09 0.81
N VAL A 199 14.24 -2.89 0.24
CA VAL A 199 14.48 -1.88 -0.81
C VAL A 199 13.63 -2.15 -2.04
N THR A 200 13.58 -3.41 -2.49
CA THR A 200 12.82 -3.84 -3.67
C THR A 200 11.33 -3.60 -3.45
N LEU A 201 10.80 -3.99 -2.28
CA LEU A 201 9.39 -3.78 -1.96
C LEU A 201 9.04 -2.30 -1.87
N ILE A 202 9.82 -1.50 -1.14
CA ILE A 202 9.55 -0.07 -0.97
C ILE A 202 9.63 0.66 -2.32
N ARG A 203 10.59 0.29 -3.17
CA ARG A 203 10.70 0.83 -4.54
C ARG A 203 9.46 0.48 -5.36
N PHE A 204 9.02 -0.77 -5.31
CA PHE A 204 7.82 -1.22 -5.99
C PHE A 204 6.58 -0.44 -5.53
N LEU A 205 6.34 -0.37 -4.22
CA LEU A 205 5.19 0.33 -3.65
C LEU A 205 5.22 1.83 -3.99
N TRP A 206 6.42 2.42 -4.07
CA TRP A 206 6.57 3.81 -4.51
C TRP A 206 6.17 3.97 -5.98
N ASN A 207 6.75 3.16 -6.88
CA ASN A 207 6.47 3.21 -8.32
C ASN A 207 4.99 2.98 -8.65
N HIS A 208 4.31 2.11 -7.89
CA HIS A 208 2.90 1.77 -8.07
C HIS A 208 1.94 2.69 -7.31
N HIS A 209 2.42 3.79 -6.73
CA HIS A 209 1.62 4.75 -5.97
C HIS A 209 0.89 4.14 -4.75
N LEU A 210 1.39 3.02 -4.24
CA LEU A 210 0.89 2.36 -3.03
C LEU A 210 1.44 3.00 -1.74
N LEU A 211 2.57 3.73 -1.82
CA LEU A 211 3.07 4.61 -0.76
C LEU A 211 2.50 6.03 -0.86
N SER A 212 1.18 6.18 -0.99
CA SER A 212 0.55 7.49 -1.08
C SER A 212 -0.73 7.57 -0.26
N THR A 213 -0.77 8.53 0.66
CA THR A 213 -1.95 8.88 1.46
C THR A 213 -2.77 10.03 0.85
N VAL A 214 -2.19 10.83 -0.06
CA VAL A 214 -2.79 12.10 -0.52
C VAL A 214 -2.65 12.34 -2.04
N ALA A 215 -1.74 11.64 -2.74
CA ALA A 215 -1.56 11.84 -4.18
C ALA A 215 -2.60 11.08 -5.01
N ALA A 216 -2.99 11.65 -6.16
CA ALA A 216 -3.77 10.97 -7.19
C ALA A 216 -3.10 9.62 -7.54
N ARG A 217 -3.89 8.55 -7.49
CA ARG A 217 -3.48 7.22 -7.94
C ARG A 217 -3.65 7.16 -9.46
N PRO A 218 -2.71 6.53 -10.19
CA PRO A 218 -2.89 6.32 -11.61
C PRO A 218 -4.13 5.44 -11.83
N PRO A 219 -4.90 5.67 -12.91
CA PRO A 219 -6.02 4.81 -13.25
C PRO A 219 -5.53 3.38 -13.51
N TRP A 220 -6.31 2.43 -13.02
CA TRP A 220 -6.19 1.02 -13.36
C TRP A 220 -7.01 0.73 -14.60
N LEU A 221 -6.50 -0.15 -15.45
CA LEU A 221 -7.09 -0.54 -16.73
C LEU A 221 -7.20 -2.06 -16.82
N THR A 222 -8.18 -2.54 -17.59
CA THR A 222 -8.33 -3.94 -18.02
C THR A 222 -8.64 -3.98 -19.52
N ILE A 223 -8.55 -5.16 -20.13
CA ILE A 223 -8.90 -5.38 -21.55
C ILE A 223 -10.34 -5.86 -21.60
N SER A 224 -11.21 -5.15 -22.32
CA SER A 224 -12.67 -5.37 -22.31
C SER A 224 -13.08 -6.80 -22.65
N GLU A 225 -12.46 -7.38 -23.69
CA GLU A 225 -12.78 -8.73 -24.19
C GLU A 225 -11.88 -9.83 -23.58
N GLY A 226 -11.17 -9.49 -22.51
CA GLY A 226 -10.18 -10.35 -21.88
C GLY A 226 -8.80 -10.30 -22.53
N SER A 227 -7.81 -10.63 -21.73
CA SER A 227 -6.39 -10.46 -22.04
C SER A 227 -5.88 -11.25 -23.25
N LYS A 228 -6.54 -12.36 -23.63
CA LYS A 228 -6.20 -13.13 -24.84
C LYS A 228 -6.34 -12.31 -26.13
N ALA A 229 -7.18 -11.27 -26.15
CA ALA A 229 -7.47 -10.48 -27.35
C ALA A 229 -6.22 -9.94 -28.06
N TYR A 230 -5.20 -9.48 -27.30
CA TYR A 230 -3.98 -8.96 -27.93
C TYR A 230 -3.15 -10.06 -28.60
N ILE A 231 -3.20 -11.29 -28.08
CA ILE A 231 -2.51 -12.44 -28.68
C ILE A 231 -3.18 -12.78 -30.01
N ASP A 232 -4.51 -12.84 -30.03
CA ASP A 232 -5.28 -13.13 -31.25
C ASP A 232 -4.97 -12.11 -32.36
N VAL A 233 -4.80 -10.84 -32.00
CA VAL A 233 -4.38 -9.79 -32.96
C VAL A 233 -2.94 -9.98 -33.45
N VAL A 234 -1.99 -10.31 -32.56
CA VAL A 234 -0.58 -10.55 -32.96
C VAL A 234 -0.45 -11.77 -33.88
N MET A 235 -1.23 -12.82 -33.61
CA MET A 235 -1.18 -14.07 -34.37
C MET A 235 -1.92 -14.00 -35.71
N LYS A 236 -2.70 -12.94 -35.96
CA LYS A 236 -3.41 -12.74 -37.22
C LYS A 236 -2.43 -12.66 -38.39
N GLY A 237 -2.46 -13.66 -39.27
CA GLY A 237 -1.58 -13.75 -40.42
C GLY A 237 -0.18 -14.31 -40.13
N PHE A 238 0.08 -14.78 -38.90
CA PHE A 238 1.32 -15.47 -38.59
C PHE A 238 1.36 -16.85 -39.29
N PRO A 239 2.47 -17.24 -39.95
CA PRO A 239 2.53 -18.49 -40.71
C PRO A 239 2.27 -19.71 -39.81
N PRO A 240 1.27 -20.56 -40.10
CA PRO A 240 0.97 -21.73 -39.27
C PRO A 240 2.14 -22.72 -39.17
N ASN A 241 2.97 -22.83 -40.21
CA ASN A 241 4.17 -23.68 -40.24
C ASN A 241 5.35 -23.12 -39.43
N HIS A 242 5.21 -21.93 -38.83
CA HIS A 242 6.20 -21.33 -37.91
C HIS A 242 5.71 -21.36 -36.46
N LEU A 243 4.53 -21.95 -36.19
CA LEU A 243 3.92 -22.06 -34.88
C LEU A 243 3.87 -23.53 -34.44
N PHE A 244 4.49 -23.84 -33.31
CA PHE A 244 4.55 -25.20 -32.78
C PHE A 244 3.96 -25.26 -31.37
N LEU A 245 2.67 -25.57 -31.28
CA LEU A 245 1.99 -25.89 -30.03
C LEU A 245 2.30 -27.33 -29.59
N ASN A 246 2.07 -27.66 -28.32
CA ASN A 246 2.36 -28.99 -27.74
C ASN A 246 3.80 -29.47 -28.02
N THR A 247 4.73 -28.54 -28.22
CA THR A 247 6.10 -28.81 -28.65
C THR A 247 7.06 -28.26 -27.61
N ARG A 248 7.27 -29.05 -26.55
CA ARG A 248 8.18 -28.70 -25.48
C ARG A 248 9.64 -28.80 -25.95
N VAL A 249 10.38 -27.71 -25.76
CA VAL A 249 11.85 -27.70 -25.87
C VAL A 249 12.44 -28.28 -24.58
N ARG A 250 13.28 -29.30 -24.70
CA ARG A 250 13.90 -30.02 -23.58
C ARG A 250 15.23 -29.42 -23.17
N SER A 251 16.11 -29.23 -24.16
CA SER A 251 17.40 -28.62 -23.96
C SER A 251 17.84 -27.82 -25.17
N VAL A 252 18.83 -26.97 -24.95
CA VAL A 252 19.50 -26.17 -25.96
C VAL A 252 21.00 -26.38 -25.88
N THR A 253 21.64 -26.61 -27.02
CA THR A 253 23.09 -26.75 -27.17
C THR A 253 23.60 -25.79 -28.25
N ASN A 254 24.90 -25.51 -28.23
CA ASN A 254 25.56 -24.76 -29.31
C ASN A 254 26.26 -25.71 -30.26
N GLU A 255 26.19 -25.41 -31.56
CA GLU A 255 27.00 -26.04 -32.58
C GLU A 255 28.40 -25.40 -32.63
N ASP A 256 29.37 -26.11 -33.22
CA ASP A 256 30.75 -25.62 -33.41
C ASP A 256 30.83 -24.33 -34.24
N ASP A 257 29.84 -24.09 -35.11
CA ASP A 257 29.73 -22.89 -35.94
C ASP A 257 29.06 -21.69 -35.23
N GLY A 258 28.71 -21.85 -33.94
CA GLY A 258 28.10 -20.82 -33.11
C GLY A 258 26.58 -20.73 -33.21
N ARG A 259 25.94 -21.54 -34.07
CA ARG A 259 24.47 -21.66 -34.08
C ARG A 259 23.97 -22.44 -32.87
N VAL A 260 22.66 -22.39 -32.67
CA VAL A 260 22.00 -22.95 -31.49
C VAL A 260 21.07 -24.07 -31.93
N ARG A 261 21.23 -25.25 -31.34
CA ARG A 261 20.36 -26.42 -31.56
C ARG A 261 19.32 -26.53 -30.45
N LEU A 262 18.05 -26.58 -30.85
CA LEU A 262 16.91 -26.90 -30.00
C LEU A 262 16.67 -28.40 -30.04
N HIS A 263 16.62 -29.03 -28.87
CA HIS A 263 16.20 -30.42 -28.73
C HIS A 263 14.74 -30.46 -28.28
N LEU A 264 13.88 -31.08 -29.09
CA LEU A 264 12.44 -31.15 -28.90
C LEU A 264 12.02 -32.52 -28.34
N ASP A 265 10.78 -32.59 -27.86
CA ASP A 265 10.16 -33.89 -27.54
C ASP A 265 10.15 -34.84 -28.75
N GLY A 266 10.36 -36.13 -28.48
CA GLY A 266 10.42 -37.18 -29.50
C GLY A 266 11.76 -37.28 -30.25
N GLY A 267 12.83 -36.68 -29.74
CA GLY A 267 14.19 -36.80 -30.30
C GLY A 267 14.46 -35.93 -31.53
N ARG A 268 13.48 -35.12 -31.96
CA ARG A 268 13.67 -34.16 -33.05
C ARG A 268 14.57 -33.01 -32.59
N SER A 269 15.34 -32.45 -33.51
CA SER A 269 16.17 -31.28 -33.23
C SER A 269 16.18 -30.32 -34.41
N GLU A 270 16.27 -29.03 -34.12
CA GLU A 270 16.34 -27.98 -35.13
C GLU A 270 17.42 -26.95 -34.79
N VAL A 271 18.05 -26.39 -35.82
CA VAL A 271 19.14 -25.41 -35.66
C VAL A 271 18.65 -24.01 -36.04
N PHE A 272 19.09 -23.02 -35.25
CA PHE A 272 18.73 -21.62 -35.36
C PHE A 272 19.97 -20.74 -35.19
N ASP A 273 19.95 -19.55 -35.79
CA ASP A 273 21.01 -18.55 -35.61
C ASP A 273 20.88 -17.81 -34.27
N HIS A 274 19.67 -17.78 -33.71
CA HIS A 274 19.40 -17.16 -32.43
C HIS A 274 18.20 -17.80 -31.73
N VAL A 275 18.25 -17.89 -30.40
CA VAL A 275 17.17 -18.46 -29.58
C VAL A 275 16.83 -17.51 -28.44
N ILE A 276 15.55 -17.14 -28.37
CA ILE A 276 15.00 -16.36 -27.27
C ILE A 276 14.27 -17.34 -26.33
N LEU A 277 14.82 -17.53 -25.14
CA LEU A 277 14.16 -18.28 -24.06
C LEU A 277 13.22 -17.33 -23.32
N ALA A 278 11.94 -17.35 -23.72
CA ALA A 278 10.85 -16.55 -23.16
C ALA A 278 10.02 -17.33 -22.13
N THR A 279 10.69 -18.15 -21.32
CA THR A 279 10.11 -19.02 -20.28
C THR A 279 10.33 -18.44 -18.87
N HIS A 280 9.90 -19.15 -17.82
CA HIS A 280 10.35 -18.84 -16.46
C HIS A 280 11.88 -19.02 -16.34
N GLY A 281 12.50 -18.33 -15.38
CA GLY A 281 13.96 -18.32 -15.23
C GLY A 281 14.54 -19.69 -14.84
N ASP A 282 13.84 -20.42 -13.97
CA ASP A 282 14.16 -21.81 -13.63
C ASP A 282 14.05 -22.76 -14.82
N GLN A 283 13.02 -22.59 -15.65
CA GLN A 283 12.84 -23.34 -16.90
C GLN A 283 13.96 -23.02 -17.90
N ALA A 284 14.30 -21.74 -18.08
CA ALA A 284 15.39 -21.33 -18.96
C ALA A 284 16.73 -21.93 -18.49
N GLY A 285 17.01 -21.88 -17.18
CA GLY A 285 18.17 -22.53 -16.56
C GLY A 285 18.19 -24.05 -16.74
N SER A 286 17.03 -24.70 -16.71
CA SER A 286 16.91 -26.13 -17.00
C SER A 286 17.16 -26.46 -18.47
N ILE A 287 16.65 -25.64 -19.40
CA ILE A 287 16.80 -25.84 -20.84
C ILE A 287 18.27 -25.73 -21.26
N ILE A 288 19.02 -24.76 -20.72
CA ILE A 288 20.43 -24.59 -21.09
C ILE A 288 21.40 -25.50 -20.30
N ARG A 289 20.92 -26.24 -19.31
CA ARG A 289 21.76 -26.89 -18.28
C ARG A 289 22.95 -27.68 -18.84
N GLU A 290 22.72 -28.43 -19.92
CA GLU A 290 23.72 -29.30 -20.54
C GLU A 290 24.88 -28.53 -21.19
N SER A 291 24.61 -27.34 -21.69
CA SER A 291 25.57 -26.50 -22.43
C SER A 291 25.90 -25.19 -21.72
N ALA A 292 25.42 -25.00 -20.48
CA ALA A 292 25.55 -23.75 -19.76
C ALA A 292 27.02 -23.41 -19.48
N THR A 293 27.37 -22.13 -19.60
CA THR A 293 28.65 -21.62 -19.08
C THR A 293 28.62 -21.56 -17.54
N ASP A 294 29.78 -21.40 -16.90
CA ASP A 294 29.84 -21.20 -15.44
C ASP A 294 29.04 -19.96 -15.01
N GLU A 295 29.13 -18.89 -15.79
CA GLU A 295 28.42 -17.63 -15.52
C GLU A 295 26.91 -17.76 -15.68
N GLU A 296 26.46 -18.48 -16.72
CA GLU A 296 25.04 -18.79 -16.89
C GLU A 296 24.51 -19.69 -15.78
N ARG A 297 25.26 -20.69 -15.34
CA ARG A 297 24.86 -21.53 -14.20
C ARG A 297 24.70 -20.71 -12.93
N ASP A 298 25.69 -19.87 -12.63
CA ASP A 298 25.70 -19.03 -11.44
C ASP A 298 24.49 -18.07 -11.42
N ILE A 299 24.24 -17.36 -12.53
CA ILE A 299 23.13 -16.41 -12.64
C ILE A 299 21.78 -17.13 -12.66
N MET A 300 21.61 -18.13 -13.54
CA MET A 300 20.30 -18.75 -13.78
C MET A 300 19.83 -19.62 -12.61
N SER A 301 20.75 -20.17 -11.81
CA SER A 301 20.40 -20.96 -10.62
C SER A 301 19.70 -20.15 -9.52
N SER A 302 19.79 -18.81 -9.56
CA SER A 302 19.18 -17.92 -8.57
C SER A 302 17.70 -17.64 -8.82
N PHE A 303 17.15 -18.03 -9.98
CA PHE A 303 15.75 -17.82 -10.32
C PHE A 303 14.91 -19.05 -9.98
N HIS A 304 13.88 -18.85 -9.16
CA HIS A 304 12.95 -19.90 -8.77
C HIS A 304 11.52 -19.42 -8.95
N THR A 305 10.60 -20.37 -9.08
CA THR A 305 9.16 -20.09 -9.12
C THR A 305 8.41 -20.81 -8.01
N SER A 306 7.27 -20.24 -7.60
CA SER A 306 6.25 -20.92 -6.79
C SER A 306 5.03 -21.22 -7.64
N GLU A 307 4.51 -22.43 -7.49
CA GLU A 307 3.26 -22.84 -8.13
C GLU A 307 2.06 -22.39 -7.29
N ASN A 308 1.04 -21.85 -7.95
CA ASN A 308 -0.20 -21.37 -7.37
C ASN A 308 -1.38 -21.92 -8.16
N SER A 309 -2.40 -22.40 -7.44
CA SER A 309 -3.64 -22.90 -8.03
C SER A 309 -4.66 -21.77 -8.14
N ALA A 310 -5.27 -21.61 -9.32
CA ALA A 310 -6.36 -20.66 -9.56
C ALA A 310 -7.65 -21.43 -9.88
N VAL A 311 -8.73 -21.08 -9.19
CA VAL A 311 -10.04 -21.71 -9.38
C VAL A 311 -11.05 -20.64 -9.82
N LEU A 312 -11.72 -20.87 -10.94
CA LEU A 312 -12.82 -20.03 -11.44
C LEU A 312 -14.14 -20.60 -10.92
N HIS A 313 -14.88 -19.84 -10.12
CA HIS A 313 -16.11 -20.30 -9.45
C HIS A 313 -17.08 -19.16 -9.08
N SER A 314 -18.22 -19.54 -8.48
CA SER A 314 -19.19 -18.62 -7.87
C SER A 314 -19.43 -18.89 -6.37
N ASP A 315 -18.58 -19.67 -5.70
CA ASP A 315 -18.66 -19.94 -4.26
C ASP A 315 -18.38 -18.69 -3.40
N LEU A 316 -19.37 -18.26 -2.61
CA LEU A 316 -19.27 -17.08 -1.74
C LEU A 316 -18.58 -17.37 -0.39
N SER A 317 -18.32 -18.63 -0.04
CA SER A 317 -17.55 -18.98 1.16
C SER A 317 -16.07 -18.56 1.07
N LEU A 318 -15.63 -18.21 -0.14
CA LEU A 318 -14.31 -17.64 -0.45
C LEU A 318 -14.39 -16.12 -0.67
N MET A 319 -15.33 -15.44 -0.02
CA MET A 319 -15.45 -13.98 0.03
C MET A 319 -15.53 -13.49 1.48
N PRO A 320 -15.22 -12.22 1.76
CA PRO A 320 -15.45 -11.63 3.07
C PRO A 320 -16.93 -11.73 3.49
N GLU A 321 -17.16 -11.90 4.80
CA GLU A 321 -18.50 -12.03 5.38
C GLU A 321 -19.27 -10.70 5.23
N SER A 322 -18.60 -9.57 5.47
CA SER A 322 -19.20 -8.27 5.26
C SER A 322 -19.20 -7.90 3.78
N ARG A 323 -20.40 -7.78 3.18
CA ARG A 323 -20.53 -7.25 1.80
C ARG A 323 -19.94 -5.85 1.62
N LYS A 324 -19.79 -5.08 2.71
CA LYS A 324 -19.16 -3.75 2.68
C LYS A 324 -17.64 -3.79 2.48
N SER A 325 -17.00 -4.92 2.76
CA SER A 325 -15.56 -5.11 2.53
C SER A 325 -15.27 -5.74 1.17
N TRP A 326 -16.29 -6.13 0.39
CA TRP A 326 -16.08 -6.71 -0.93
C TRP A 326 -15.33 -5.74 -1.83
N SER A 327 -14.17 -6.20 -2.28
CA SER A 327 -13.24 -5.44 -3.11
C SER A 327 -12.90 -6.21 -4.38
N SER A 328 -12.17 -5.58 -5.29
CA SER A 328 -11.60 -6.27 -6.45
C SER A 328 -10.72 -7.44 -6.01
N TRP A 329 -9.92 -7.24 -4.95
CA TRP A 329 -8.98 -8.22 -4.39
C TRP A 329 -9.33 -8.49 -2.92
N ASN A 330 -9.65 -9.73 -2.59
CA ASN A 330 -10.09 -10.11 -1.24
C ASN A 330 -9.13 -11.15 -0.66
N TYR A 331 -8.24 -10.71 0.21
CA TYR A 331 -7.27 -11.56 0.89
C TYR A 331 -7.91 -12.22 2.10
N MET A 332 -7.94 -13.55 2.13
CA MET A 332 -8.46 -14.33 3.24
C MET A 332 -7.33 -15.06 3.95
N THR A 333 -7.36 -15.05 5.28
CA THR A 333 -6.33 -15.68 6.08
C THR A 333 -6.86 -16.17 7.42
N LYS A 334 -6.14 -17.11 8.04
CA LYS A 334 -6.40 -17.64 9.37
C LYS A 334 -5.21 -17.37 10.27
N SER A 335 -5.47 -16.96 11.50
CA SER A 335 -4.48 -16.81 12.55
C SER A 335 -3.89 -18.17 12.91
N SER A 336 -2.56 -18.24 13.03
CA SER A 336 -1.93 -19.46 13.53
C SER A 336 -2.26 -19.67 15.01
N PRO A 337 -2.57 -20.91 15.44
CA PRO A 337 -2.53 -21.26 16.85
C PRO A 337 -1.15 -20.92 17.44
N LEU A 338 -1.13 -20.50 18.72
CA LEU A 338 0.00 -20.00 19.54
C LEU A 338 1.22 -20.93 19.69
N THR A 339 1.41 -21.93 18.84
CA THR A 339 2.56 -22.85 18.84
C THR A 339 3.54 -22.48 17.72
N GLY A 340 4.40 -21.48 17.98
CA GLY A 340 5.81 -21.47 17.56
C GLY A 340 6.24 -21.55 16.08
N THR A 341 5.36 -21.66 15.09
CA THR A 341 5.73 -21.72 13.65
C THR A 341 4.67 -21.06 12.75
N GLY A 342 4.10 -19.95 13.18
CA GLY A 342 2.76 -19.54 12.75
C GLY A 342 2.63 -18.37 11.76
N ASN A 343 2.41 -18.71 10.48
CA ASN A 343 1.19 -18.40 9.73
C ASN A 343 0.79 -19.69 9.00
N ILE A 344 -0.49 -20.03 8.89
CA ILE A 344 -0.88 -21.12 7.99
C ILE A 344 -0.48 -20.66 6.58
N ASP A 345 0.42 -21.43 5.95
CA ASP A 345 1.23 -21.14 4.74
C ASP A 345 0.48 -20.74 3.45
N GLN A 346 -0.80 -20.39 3.52
CA GLN A 346 -1.66 -20.27 2.35
C GLN A 346 -2.12 -18.82 2.13
N VAL A 347 -1.66 -18.24 1.01
CA VAL A 347 -2.26 -17.03 0.42
C VAL A 347 -3.53 -17.43 -0.26
N CYS A 348 -4.66 -17.10 0.34
CA CYS A 348 -5.95 -17.21 -0.33
C CYS A 348 -6.40 -15.83 -0.80
N LEU A 349 -6.47 -15.64 -2.11
CA LEU A 349 -6.84 -14.37 -2.72
C LEU A 349 -7.97 -14.57 -3.71
N THR A 350 -9.12 -13.96 -3.45
CA THR A 350 -10.26 -13.99 -4.38
C THR A 350 -10.35 -12.68 -5.16
N TYR A 351 -10.26 -12.80 -6.49
CA TYR A 351 -10.56 -11.74 -7.43
C TYR A 351 -12.06 -11.69 -7.72
N ASN A 352 -12.66 -10.52 -7.54
CA ASN A 352 -14.06 -10.27 -7.92
C ASN A 352 -14.11 -9.79 -9.38
N MET A 353 -14.40 -10.70 -10.32
CA MET A 353 -14.36 -10.40 -11.75
C MET A 353 -15.52 -9.53 -12.21
N ASN A 354 -16.61 -9.49 -11.43
CA ASN A 354 -17.68 -8.53 -11.67
C ASN A 354 -17.21 -7.08 -11.52
N ILE A 355 -16.28 -6.82 -10.60
CA ILE A 355 -15.68 -5.49 -10.42
C ILE A 355 -14.53 -5.30 -11.43
N LEU A 356 -13.62 -6.27 -11.54
CA LEU A 356 -12.40 -6.11 -12.32
C LEU A 356 -12.64 -6.02 -13.84
N GLN A 357 -13.57 -6.81 -14.36
CA GLN A 357 -13.90 -6.88 -15.79
C GLN A 357 -15.31 -6.35 -16.11
N HIS A 358 -15.98 -5.70 -15.16
CA HIS A 358 -17.34 -5.18 -15.34
C HIS A 358 -18.37 -6.25 -15.76
N ILE A 359 -18.18 -7.50 -15.33
CA ILE A 359 -19.08 -8.61 -15.67
C ILE A 359 -20.43 -8.41 -14.94
N PRO A 360 -21.56 -8.23 -15.66
CA PRO A 360 -22.85 -7.93 -15.04
C PRO A 360 -23.35 -9.07 -14.15
N ARG A 361 -23.57 -8.80 -12.85
CA ARG A 361 -24.05 -9.81 -11.90
C ARG A 361 -25.45 -10.29 -12.22
N GLU A 362 -26.30 -9.44 -12.80
CA GLU A 362 -27.68 -9.79 -13.13
C GLU A 362 -27.74 -10.93 -14.17
N ALA A 363 -26.80 -10.93 -15.12
CA ALA A 363 -26.74 -11.94 -16.18
C ALA A 363 -25.92 -13.17 -15.77
N PHE A 364 -24.80 -12.99 -15.05
CA PHE A 364 -23.81 -14.04 -14.84
C PHE A 364 -23.74 -14.56 -13.40
N GLY A 365 -24.34 -13.86 -12.44
CA GLY A 365 -24.11 -14.06 -11.02
C GLY A 365 -22.73 -13.58 -10.59
N ASP A 366 -22.29 -14.06 -9.41
CA ASP A 366 -20.94 -13.81 -8.91
C ASP A 366 -19.92 -14.61 -9.71
N VAL A 367 -18.93 -13.92 -10.28
CA VAL A 367 -17.83 -14.51 -11.06
C VAL A 367 -16.54 -14.23 -10.33
N LEU A 368 -15.94 -15.28 -9.77
CA LEU A 368 -14.82 -15.18 -8.85
C LEU A 368 -13.65 -16.04 -9.33
N VAL A 369 -12.43 -15.54 -9.15
CA VAL A 369 -11.21 -16.33 -9.36
C VAL A 369 -10.44 -16.34 -8.04
N THR A 370 -10.32 -17.51 -7.40
CA THR A 370 -9.57 -17.64 -6.15
C THR A 370 -8.24 -18.34 -6.37
N LEU A 371 -7.17 -17.69 -5.91
CA LEU A 371 -5.83 -18.26 -5.81
C LEU A 371 -5.66 -18.95 -4.46
N ASN A 372 -5.14 -20.18 -4.49
CA ASN A 372 -4.89 -21.09 -3.37
C ASN A 372 -5.99 -21.04 -2.28
N PRO A 373 -7.19 -21.55 -2.59
CA PRO A 373 -8.33 -21.43 -1.69
C PRO A 373 -8.06 -22.08 -0.32
N LEU A 374 -8.49 -21.43 0.77
CA LEU A 374 -8.32 -21.93 2.16
C LEU A 374 -9.04 -23.27 2.42
N HIS A 375 -10.06 -23.54 1.61
CA HIS A 375 -10.85 -24.77 1.58
C HIS A 375 -11.34 -24.97 0.15
N GLU A 376 -11.54 -26.21 -0.27
CA GLU A 376 -12.03 -26.48 -1.63
C GLU A 376 -13.42 -25.85 -1.84
N PRO A 377 -13.62 -25.07 -2.92
CA PRO A 377 -14.93 -24.54 -3.26
C PRO A 377 -15.92 -25.65 -3.62
N ASP A 378 -17.21 -25.39 -3.44
CA ASP A 378 -18.26 -26.32 -3.86
C ASP A 378 -18.11 -26.65 -5.36
N LEU A 379 -17.92 -27.93 -5.67
CA LEU A 379 -17.72 -28.45 -7.01
C LEU A 379 -18.82 -28.01 -7.99
N LYS A 380 -20.05 -27.77 -7.51
CA LYS A 380 -21.16 -27.30 -8.34
C LYS A 380 -21.00 -25.86 -8.83
N THR A 381 -20.16 -25.08 -8.16
CA THR A 381 -19.93 -23.66 -8.47
C THR A 381 -18.67 -23.45 -9.32
N VAL A 382 -17.82 -24.47 -9.46
CA VAL A 382 -16.54 -24.39 -10.17
C VAL A 382 -16.72 -24.61 -11.67
N GLN A 383 -16.13 -23.75 -12.48
CA GLN A 383 -16.10 -23.89 -13.94
C GLN A 383 -14.69 -24.07 -14.53
N GLY A 384 -13.63 -23.83 -13.75
CA GLY A 384 -12.27 -24.03 -14.22
C GLY A 384 -11.24 -24.09 -13.11
N ARG A 385 -10.14 -24.81 -13.38
CA ARG A 385 -8.96 -24.89 -12.51
C ARG A 385 -7.70 -24.75 -13.36
N TYR A 386 -6.78 -23.93 -12.90
CA TYR A 386 -5.56 -23.58 -13.61
C TYR A 386 -4.39 -23.58 -12.64
N SER A 387 -3.20 -23.91 -13.13
CA SER A 387 -1.97 -23.79 -12.35
C SER A 387 -1.08 -22.73 -12.98
N TYR A 388 -0.59 -21.80 -12.17
CA TYR A 388 0.32 -20.74 -12.57
C TYR A 388 1.58 -20.74 -11.74
N ARG A 389 2.67 -20.27 -12.33
CA ARG A 389 3.96 -20.13 -11.66
C ARG A 389 4.33 -18.66 -11.54
N HIS A 390 4.72 -18.24 -10.34
CA HIS A 390 5.14 -16.88 -10.03
C HIS A 390 6.62 -16.84 -9.65
N PRO A 391 7.41 -15.84 -10.09
CA PRO A 391 8.80 -15.69 -9.69
C PRO A 391 8.95 -15.44 -8.18
N LEU A 392 9.95 -16.06 -7.58
CA LEU A 392 10.34 -15.81 -6.18
C LEU A 392 11.44 -14.75 -6.11
N TYR A 393 11.19 -13.72 -5.29
CA TYR A 393 12.08 -12.58 -5.11
C TYR A 393 12.92 -12.71 -3.84
N THR A 394 14.10 -13.31 -4.00
CA THR A 394 15.12 -13.40 -2.94
C THR A 394 16.24 -12.39 -3.20
N PRO A 395 17.10 -12.07 -2.21
CA PRO A 395 18.27 -11.23 -2.45
C PRO A 395 19.20 -11.80 -3.53
N ALA A 396 19.29 -13.13 -3.64
CA ALA A 396 20.05 -13.81 -4.69
C ALA A 396 19.46 -13.55 -6.07
N ALA A 397 18.14 -13.69 -6.23
CA ALA A 397 17.45 -13.39 -7.49
C ALA A 397 17.67 -11.93 -7.91
N ILE A 398 17.58 -10.97 -6.99
CA ILE A 398 17.80 -9.54 -7.29
C ILE A 398 19.25 -9.27 -7.74
N ARG A 399 20.25 -9.91 -7.12
CA ARG A 399 21.66 -9.80 -7.58
C ARG A 399 21.84 -10.42 -8.97
N ALA A 400 21.21 -11.58 -9.22
CA ALA A 400 21.25 -12.23 -10.52
C ALA A 400 20.61 -11.36 -11.61
N GLN A 401 19.52 -10.65 -11.32
CA GLN A 401 18.92 -9.68 -12.27
C GLN A 401 19.90 -8.61 -12.73
N GLN A 402 20.73 -8.09 -11.82
CA GLN A 402 21.74 -7.07 -12.15
C GLN A 402 22.84 -7.61 -13.07
N ARG A 403 23.09 -8.92 -13.03
CA ARG A 403 24.10 -9.63 -13.83
C ARG A 403 23.55 -10.26 -15.10
N LEU A 404 22.24 -10.24 -15.33
CA LEU A 404 21.67 -10.75 -16.58
C LEU A 404 22.30 -10.17 -17.86
N PRO A 405 22.68 -8.88 -17.94
CA PRO A 405 23.38 -8.34 -19.10
C PRO A 405 24.69 -9.06 -19.44
N ASP A 406 25.32 -9.71 -18.47
CA ASP A 406 26.61 -10.40 -18.65
C ASP A 406 26.45 -11.63 -19.55
N ILE A 407 25.28 -12.28 -19.57
CA ILE A 407 25.01 -13.51 -20.33
C ILE A 407 24.15 -13.30 -21.59
N GLN A 408 23.52 -12.14 -21.77
CA GLN A 408 22.62 -11.90 -22.89
C GLN A 408 23.33 -11.98 -24.25
N ASN A 409 22.83 -12.84 -25.14
CA ASN A 409 23.29 -13.01 -26.52
C ASN A 409 24.81 -13.24 -26.68
N LYS A 410 25.48 -13.86 -25.69
CA LYS A 410 26.91 -14.19 -25.79
C LYS A 410 27.19 -15.36 -26.72
N ARG A 411 26.26 -16.30 -26.81
CA ARG A 411 26.35 -17.53 -27.63
C ARG A 411 25.09 -17.79 -28.45
N GLY A 412 24.45 -16.72 -28.94
CA GLY A 412 23.20 -16.82 -29.72
C GLY A 412 21.95 -17.13 -28.89
N ILE A 413 22.03 -17.10 -27.56
CA ILE A 413 20.89 -17.32 -26.65
C ILE A 413 20.59 -16.02 -25.90
N SER A 414 19.31 -15.63 -25.87
CA SER A 414 18.82 -14.51 -25.06
C SER A 414 17.74 -14.98 -24.09
N TYR A 415 17.63 -14.30 -22.95
CA TYR A 415 16.69 -14.63 -21.88
C TYR A 415 15.67 -13.51 -21.72
N ALA A 416 14.40 -13.85 -21.72
CA ALA A 416 13.30 -12.90 -21.54
C ALA A 416 12.21 -13.50 -20.63
N GLY A 417 11.56 -12.67 -19.85
CA GLY A 417 10.50 -13.09 -18.95
C GLY A 417 10.23 -12.08 -17.84
N ALA A 418 9.08 -12.22 -17.18
CA ALA A 418 8.66 -11.31 -16.11
C ALA A 418 9.65 -11.30 -14.93
N TRP A 419 10.33 -12.41 -14.70
CA TRP A 419 11.36 -12.61 -13.67
C TRP A 419 12.63 -11.75 -13.87
N THR A 420 12.77 -11.06 -15.01
CA THR A 420 13.89 -10.14 -15.26
C THR A 420 13.79 -8.83 -14.46
N LYS A 421 12.59 -8.49 -13.94
CA LYS A 421 12.32 -7.33 -13.07
C LYS A 421 11.32 -7.70 -11.97
N TYR A 422 10.21 -6.96 -11.79
CA TYR A 422 9.29 -7.13 -10.64
C TYR A 422 8.30 -8.28 -10.77
N GLY A 423 8.21 -8.95 -11.92
CA GLY A 423 7.39 -10.15 -12.10
C GLY A 423 6.04 -9.87 -12.74
N PHE A 424 5.84 -8.65 -13.24
CA PHE A 424 4.59 -8.21 -13.84
C PHE A 424 4.58 -8.40 -15.36
N HIS A 425 3.40 -8.21 -15.95
CA HIS A 425 3.23 -8.36 -17.39
C HIS A 425 4.07 -7.35 -18.18
N GLU A 426 4.16 -6.09 -17.73
CA GLU A 426 5.04 -5.09 -18.34
C GLU A 426 6.50 -5.56 -18.33
N ASP A 427 6.96 -6.17 -17.24
CA ASP A 427 8.36 -6.62 -17.11
C ASP A 427 8.66 -7.71 -18.14
N GLY A 428 7.75 -8.70 -18.26
CA GLY A 428 7.86 -9.76 -19.24
C GLY A 428 7.80 -9.22 -20.66
N PHE A 429 6.76 -8.43 -20.96
CA PHE A 429 6.53 -7.84 -22.26
C PHE A 429 7.73 -6.97 -22.70
N SER A 430 8.19 -6.07 -21.83
CA SER A 430 9.34 -5.19 -22.10
C SER A 430 10.63 -5.97 -22.29
N SER A 431 10.86 -7.06 -21.54
CA SER A 431 12.06 -7.89 -21.72
C SER A 431 12.11 -8.55 -23.11
N GLY A 432 10.96 -9.00 -23.63
CA GLY A 432 10.86 -9.54 -24.98
C GLY A 432 11.12 -8.49 -26.07
N LEU A 433 10.52 -7.30 -25.93
CA LEU A 433 10.81 -6.17 -26.83
C LEU A 433 12.30 -5.81 -26.82
N ARG A 434 12.91 -5.80 -25.63
CA ARG A 434 14.31 -5.43 -25.44
C ARG A 434 15.26 -6.40 -26.14
N VAL A 435 15.04 -7.70 -25.99
CA VAL A 435 15.83 -8.73 -26.71
C VAL A 435 15.70 -8.54 -28.23
N ALA A 436 14.48 -8.34 -28.73
CA ALA A 436 14.25 -8.12 -30.15
C ALA A 436 14.96 -6.86 -30.67
N GLN A 437 14.95 -5.77 -29.90
CA GLN A 437 15.59 -4.51 -30.28
C GLN A 437 17.12 -4.58 -30.19
N ASP A 438 17.66 -4.99 -29.03
CA ASP A 438 19.10 -4.91 -28.72
C ASP A 438 19.93 -5.98 -29.44
N HIS A 439 19.35 -7.15 -29.74
CA HIS A 439 20.10 -8.29 -30.27
C HIS A 439 19.72 -8.69 -31.69
N LEU A 440 18.57 -8.23 -32.17
CA LEU A 440 18.02 -8.56 -33.49
C LEU A 440 17.60 -7.31 -34.29
N GLY A 441 17.83 -6.10 -33.77
CA GLY A 441 17.64 -4.86 -34.53
C GLY A 441 16.18 -4.51 -34.84
N ALA A 442 15.22 -5.06 -34.09
CA ALA A 442 13.81 -4.72 -34.25
C ALA A 442 13.57 -3.22 -33.99
N LYS A 443 12.73 -2.60 -34.83
CA LYS A 443 12.33 -1.19 -34.68
C LYS A 443 10.92 -1.10 -34.12
N LEU A 444 10.82 -0.54 -32.92
CA LEU A 444 9.53 -0.33 -32.27
C LEU A 444 8.84 0.92 -32.85
N PRO A 445 7.50 0.91 -33.00
CA PRO A 445 6.73 2.05 -33.47
C PRO A 445 6.49 3.12 -32.40
N PHE A 446 7.13 3.00 -31.24
CA PHE A 446 7.06 3.92 -30.11
C PHE A 446 8.40 3.89 -29.36
N GLU A 447 8.64 4.92 -28.54
CA GLU A 447 9.82 4.98 -27.67
C GLU A 447 9.70 3.98 -26.53
N PHE A 448 10.70 3.11 -26.39
CA PHE A 448 10.79 2.17 -25.27
C PHE A 448 11.02 2.94 -23.95
N LYS A 449 10.20 2.66 -22.94
CA LYS A 449 10.31 3.29 -21.62
C LYS A 449 10.67 2.28 -20.54
N ASP A 450 11.66 2.58 -19.73
CA ASP A 450 11.98 1.74 -18.57
C ASP A 450 11.00 2.01 -17.41
N SER A 451 10.14 1.03 -17.13
CA SER A 451 9.17 1.07 -16.03
C SER A 451 9.80 0.99 -14.62
N THR A 452 11.07 0.58 -14.49
CA THR A 452 11.74 0.40 -13.19
C THR A 452 11.85 1.72 -12.41
N PHE A 453 11.93 2.85 -13.10
CA PHE A 453 12.02 4.18 -12.49
C PHE A 453 10.94 5.13 -13.05
N SER A 454 9.71 4.63 -13.21
CA SER A 454 8.59 5.42 -13.75
C SER A 454 8.32 6.72 -12.97
N ARG A 455 8.68 6.76 -11.68
CA ARG A 455 8.59 7.96 -10.81
C ARG A 455 9.93 8.64 -10.55
N GLY A 456 10.96 8.31 -11.33
CA GLY A 456 12.34 8.74 -11.12
C GLY A 456 13.12 7.85 -10.15
N LYS A 457 14.37 8.22 -9.87
CA LYS A 457 15.27 7.43 -9.01
C LYS A 457 15.12 7.71 -7.52
N LYS A 458 14.66 8.91 -7.15
CA LYS A 458 14.55 9.34 -5.75
C LYS A 458 13.24 10.08 -5.52
N PRO A 459 12.56 9.85 -4.38
CA PRO A 459 11.42 10.66 -4.00
C PRO A 459 11.87 12.04 -3.52
N GLU A 460 11.20 13.06 -4.05
CA GLU A 460 11.31 14.44 -3.58
C GLU A 460 10.20 14.72 -2.57
N LEU A 461 10.58 15.30 -1.43
CA LEU A 461 9.62 15.67 -0.39
C LEU A 461 9.25 17.13 -0.49
N ARG A 462 7.96 17.39 -0.67
CA ARG A 462 7.37 18.72 -0.61
C ARG A 462 7.28 19.20 0.84
N LEU A 463 7.00 20.47 1.04
CA LEU A 463 6.83 21.05 2.38
C LEU A 463 5.74 20.33 3.19
N GLY A 464 4.63 19.98 2.52
CA GLY A 464 3.54 19.20 3.12
C GLY A 464 4.00 17.85 3.67
N ASP A 465 4.83 17.12 2.91
CA ASP A 465 5.36 15.83 3.36
C ASP A 465 6.25 15.99 4.59
N ARG A 466 7.07 17.05 4.63
CA ARG A 466 7.94 17.34 5.79
C ARG A 466 7.14 17.66 7.04
N ILE A 467 6.07 18.45 6.91
CA ILE A 467 5.15 18.76 8.00
C ILE A 467 4.45 17.49 8.50
N LEU A 468 3.91 16.67 7.60
CA LEU A 468 3.28 15.40 7.95
C LEU A 468 4.25 14.46 8.67
N ARG A 469 5.49 14.37 8.18
CA ARG A 469 6.56 13.59 8.83
C ARG A 469 6.87 14.08 10.23
N LEU A 470 6.93 15.40 10.45
CA LEU A 470 7.12 15.97 11.78
C LEU A 470 5.99 15.57 12.73
N TRP A 471 4.73 15.65 12.27
CA TRP A 471 3.57 15.22 13.06
C TRP A 471 3.62 13.73 13.42
N ILE A 472 3.97 12.88 12.45
CA ILE A 472 4.16 11.43 12.69
C ILE A 472 5.22 11.19 13.76
N LEU A 473 6.36 11.91 13.69
CA LEU A 473 7.44 11.79 14.68
C LEU A 473 7.00 12.24 16.08
N VAL A 474 6.24 13.33 16.18
CA VAL A 474 5.68 13.81 17.46
C VAL A 474 4.77 12.75 18.07
N ILE A 475 3.84 12.18 17.30
CA ILE A 475 2.93 11.13 17.77
C ILE A 475 3.73 9.88 18.18
N GLN A 476 4.72 9.48 17.38
CA GLN A 476 5.55 8.31 17.66
C GLN A 476 6.31 8.45 18.99
N VAL A 477 6.93 9.60 19.25
CA VAL A 477 7.78 9.84 20.42
C VAL A 477 6.95 10.12 21.67
N PHE A 478 5.92 10.97 21.58
CA PHE A 478 5.20 11.45 22.75
C PHE A 478 3.98 10.60 23.11
N PHE A 479 3.37 9.91 22.15
CA PHE A 479 2.20 9.09 22.40
C PHE A 479 2.55 7.60 22.40
N ILE A 480 3.04 7.08 21.29
CA ILE A 480 3.21 5.63 21.10
C ILE A 480 4.33 5.09 22.00
N ALA A 481 5.51 5.72 22.02
CA ALA A 481 6.61 5.27 22.86
C ALA A 481 6.28 5.32 24.37
N VAL A 482 5.47 6.29 24.78
CA VAL A 482 4.99 6.41 26.18
C VAL A 482 4.01 5.29 26.49
N VAL A 483 3.00 5.07 25.63
CA VAL A 483 2.02 3.98 25.78
C VAL A 483 2.72 2.63 25.81
N ASP A 484 3.67 2.37 24.91
CA ASP A 484 4.44 1.12 24.89
C ASP A 484 5.31 0.95 26.13
N ARG A 485 5.86 2.03 26.69
CA ARG A 485 6.63 1.98 27.94
C ARG A 485 5.73 1.66 29.12
N ILE A 486 4.55 2.28 29.20
CA ILE A 486 3.55 1.99 30.24
C ILE A 486 3.05 0.55 30.10
N ALA A 487 2.70 0.10 28.89
CA ALA A 487 2.26 -1.26 28.62
C ALA A 487 3.32 -2.30 28.98
N ARG A 488 4.60 -2.04 28.66
CA ARG A 488 5.72 -2.89 29.07
C ARG A 488 5.85 -2.97 30.58
N GLN A 489 5.77 -1.84 31.29
CA GLN A 489 5.80 -1.81 32.76
C GLN A 489 4.64 -2.59 33.38
N LEU A 490 3.43 -2.46 32.82
CA LEU A 490 2.24 -3.20 33.26
C LEU A 490 2.37 -4.72 32.99
N ARG A 491 2.95 -5.13 31.86
CA ARG A 491 3.22 -6.54 31.56
C ARG A 491 4.28 -7.12 32.49
N THR A 492 5.34 -6.37 32.80
CA THR A 492 6.37 -6.81 33.75
C THR A 492 5.81 -6.93 35.17
N THR A 493 4.97 -5.99 35.62
CA THR A 493 4.29 -6.11 36.92
C THR A 493 3.30 -7.27 36.96
N LYS A 494 2.55 -7.54 35.89
CA LYS A 494 1.71 -8.74 35.79
C LYS A 494 2.52 -10.04 35.80
N GLN A 495 3.63 -10.12 35.06
CA GLN A 495 4.51 -11.30 35.08
C GLN A 495 5.14 -11.52 36.46
N LEU A 496 5.57 -10.44 37.13
CA LEU A 496 6.08 -10.51 38.50
C LEU A 496 4.98 -10.92 39.49
N ALA A 497 3.74 -10.45 39.33
CA ALA A 497 2.61 -10.85 40.16
C ALA A 497 2.21 -12.33 39.97
N VAL A 498 2.22 -12.84 38.72
CA VAL A 498 1.97 -14.26 38.41
C VAL A 498 3.12 -15.14 38.90
N SER A 499 4.38 -14.67 38.83
CA SER A 499 5.52 -15.38 39.39
C SER A 499 5.51 -15.39 40.93
N ALA A 500 5.05 -14.31 41.56
CA ALA A 500 4.86 -14.22 43.01
C ALA A 500 3.69 -15.10 43.49
N SER A 501 2.60 -15.20 42.72
CA SER A 501 1.48 -16.11 43.06
C SER A 501 1.87 -17.59 42.91
N ARG A 502 2.72 -17.94 41.94
CA ARG A 502 3.32 -19.28 41.83
C ARG A 502 4.27 -19.61 42.99
N MET A 503 5.03 -18.64 43.50
CA MET A 503 5.88 -18.85 44.69
C MET A 503 5.06 -18.97 45.98
N ASN A 504 3.99 -18.19 46.15
CA ASN A 504 3.11 -18.31 47.32
C ASN A 504 2.25 -19.59 47.29
N GLY A 505 1.88 -20.10 46.11
CA GLY A 505 1.20 -21.40 45.98
C GLY A 505 2.07 -22.59 46.34
N SER A 506 3.40 -22.49 46.19
CA SER A 506 4.34 -23.54 46.58
C SER A 506 4.69 -23.51 48.08
N ALA A 507 4.46 -22.39 48.77
CA ALA A 507 4.66 -22.25 50.22
C ALA A 507 3.47 -22.76 51.06
N ALA A 508 2.28 -22.88 50.47
CA ALA A 508 1.07 -23.36 51.14
C ALA A 508 0.88 -24.89 51.13
N MET A 509 1.80 -25.65 50.49
CA MET A 509 1.69 -27.11 50.34
C MET A 509 2.73 -27.93 51.13
N ASN A 510 3.55 -27.30 51.96
CA ASN A 510 4.47 -27.99 52.88
C ASN A 510 4.09 -27.71 54.33
N GLY A 511 3.04 -28.38 54.81
CA GLY A 511 2.54 -28.19 56.16
C GLY A 511 1.48 -29.19 56.59
N ASN A 512 1.68 -30.48 56.33
CA ASN A 512 1.19 -31.55 57.22
C ASN A 512 1.71 -32.91 56.75
N GLY A 513 2.65 -33.48 57.52
CA GLY A 513 2.98 -34.89 57.41
C GLY A 513 2.03 -35.73 58.25
N ARG A 514 1.61 -36.89 57.73
CA ARG A 514 1.49 -38.11 58.54
C ARG A 514 1.51 -39.33 57.66
N VAL A 515 2.52 -40.16 57.95
CA VAL A 515 2.72 -41.54 57.52
C VAL A 515 1.58 -42.40 58.07
N HIS A 516 0.97 -43.24 57.23
CA HIS A 516 0.41 -44.52 57.64
C HIS A 516 0.36 -45.48 56.44
N GLU A 517 1.16 -46.54 56.53
CA GLU A 517 1.00 -47.77 55.77
C GLU A 517 -0.31 -48.47 56.17
N ASN A 518 -1.03 -49.03 55.20
CA ASN A 518 -1.43 -50.44 55.20
C ASN A 518 -2.12 -50.84 53.90
N GLY A 519 -1.79 -52.05 53.45
CA GLY A 519 -2.25 -52.64 52.20
C GLY A 519 -3.69 -53.17 52.22
N ASN A 520 -4.17 -53.61 51.05
CA ASN A 520 -4.38 -55.03 50.75
C ASN A 520 -5.09 -55.18 49.37
N GLY A 521 -4.75 -56.23 48.62
CA GLY A 521 -5.75 -57.02 47.88
C GLY A 521 -5.95 -56.82 46.37
N ARG A 522 -5.15 -57.56 45.58
CA ARG A 522 -5.58 -58.61 44.60
C ARG A 522 -6.72 -58.28 43.62
N THR A 523 -6.56 -58.41 42.29
CA THR A 523 -6.37 -59.67 41.52
C THR A 523 -6.32 -59.34 40.01
N GLY A 524 -5.70 -60.20 39.18
CA GLY A 524 -6.33 -60.52 37.88
C GLY A 524 -5.56 -60.37 36.56
N ALA A 525 -4.38 -61.01 36.45
CA ALA A 525 -4.02 -61.94 35.36
C ALA A 525 -3.93 -61.52 33.85
N HIS A 526 -2.70 -61.69 33.34
CA HIS A 526 -2.26 -62.49 32.17
C HIS A 526 -1.93 -61.85 30.80
N GLY A 527 -0.65 -62.01 30.43
CA GLY A 527 -0.22 -62.66 29.17
C GLY A 527 0.63 -61.79 28.23
N ASP A 528 1.89 -61.47 28.57
CA ASP A 528 3.14 -62.16 28.18
C ASP A 528 3.44 -62.28 26.66
N SER A 529 4.49 -61.60 26.18
CA SER A 529 5.86 -62.17 26.12
C SER A 529 6.84 -61.29 25.31
N GLY A 530 8.12 -61.24 25.73
CA GLY A 530 9.19 -61.44 24.73
C GLY A 530 10.40 -60.49 24.56
N ALA A 531 11.01 -60.01 25.65
CA ALA A 531 12.46 -60.18 25.94
C ALA A 531 13.63 -59.44 25.20
N PHE A 532 14.45 -58.75 26.05
CA PHE A 532 15.94 -58.79 26.19
C PHE A 532 16.83 -58.13 25.10
N THR A 533 17.96 -57.43 25.33
CA THR A 533 18.79 -56.98 26.49
C THR A 533 19.90 -56.06 25.94
N GLY A 534 20.54 -55.24 26.78
CA GLY A 534 21.92 -54.77 26.49
C GLY A 534 22.29 -53.43 27.11
N ALA A 535 23.15 -53.48 28.13
CA ALA A 535 23.61 -52.35 28.91
C ALA A 535 24.91 -51.70 28.39
N GLN A 536 25.20 -50.53 28.98
CA GLN A 536 26.51 -49.93 29.28
C GLN A 536 27.20 -48.94 28.30
N ILE A 537 27.29 -47.70 28.80
CA ILE A 537 28.49 -46.87 29.06
C ILE A 537 29.38 -46.45 27.86
N CYS A 538 29.43 -45.14 27.55
CA CYS A 538 30.66 -44.31 27.66
C CYS A 538 30.43 -42.81 27.34
N ARG A 539 31.22 -41.96 28.01
CA ARG A 539 31.21 -40.48 28.07
C ARG A 539 31.92 -39.79 26.86
N PHE A 540 31.44 -38.57 26.53
CA PHE A 540 32.06 -37.28 26.06
C PHE A 540 33.49 -37.22 25.43
N PRO A 541 33.95 -36.11 24.78
CA PRO A 541 33.30 -34.90 24.22
C PRO A 541 33.81 -34.48 22.79
N ARG A 542 33.14 -33.53 22.10
CA ARG A 542 33.65 -32.88 20.86
C ARG A 542 34.17 -31.45 21.10
N LYS A 543 35.41 -31.22 20.63
CA LYS A 543 36.26 -30.02 20.77
C LYS A 543 35.83 -28.84 19.88
N LYS A 544 35.94 -27.63 20.42
CA LYS A 544 36.03 -26.35 19.68
C LYS A 544 37.42 -26.22 19.02
N ARG A 545 37.48 -25.74 17.76
CA ARG A 545 38.70 -25.19 17.15
C ARG A 545 38.42 -23.77 16.64
N ARG A 546 39.14 -22.80 17.21
CA ARG A 546 39.35 -21.44 16.68
C ARG A 546 40.56 -21.50 15.73
N LYS A 547 40.51 -20.78 14.60
CA LYS A 547 41.70 -20.29 13.90
C LYS A 547 41.58 -18.78 13.70
N LYS A 548 42.62 -18.06 14.15
CA LYS A 548 42.93 -16.66 13.83
C LYS A 548 43.80 -16.64 12.58
N VAL A 549 43.65 -15.64 11.73
CA VAL A 549 44.74 -15.13 10.87
C VAL A 549 44.73 -13.60 10.93
N LYS A 550 45.95 -13.05 11.06
CA LYS A 550 46.34 -11.64 11.19
C LYS A 550 46.45 -10.98 9.81
N ILE A 551 46.27 -9.66 9.76
CA ILE A 551 47.04 -8.77 8.86
C ILE A 551 47.48 -7.52 9.67
N LYS A 552 48.80 -7.35 9.85
CA LYS A 552 49.53 -6.07 9.95
C LYS A 552 49.99 -5.78 8.51
N GLY A 553 50.04 -4.59 7.93
CA GLY A 553 50.32 -3.23 8.40
C GLY A 553 51.36 -2.61 7.44
N VAL A 554 51.51 -1.28 7.44
CA VAL A 554 52.68 -0.43 7.07
C VAL A 554 52.32 0.76 6.16
N LEU A 555 52.35 1.95 6.79
CA LEU A 555 53.02 3.25 6.45
C LEU A 555 52.85 3.88 5.03
N ALA A 556 52.87 5.20 4.80
CA ALA A 556 53.34 6.34 5.62
C ALA A 556 53.10 7.72 4.93
N LEU A 557 53.13 8.76 5.77
CA LEU A 557 53.73 10.10 5.62
C LEU A 557 53.02 11.27 4.88
N SER A 558 52.64 12.25 5.73
CA SER A 558 53.04 13.69 5.78
C SER A 558 52.41 14.74 4.85
N ILE A 559 51.88 15.81 5.45
CA ILE A 559 52.46 17.19 5.48
C ILE A 559 51.58 18.17 6.31
N HIS A 560 52.27 18.89 7.22
CA HIS A 560 52.11 20.22 7.86
C HIS A 560 50.88 20.75 8.66
N ASP A 561 51.13 20.92 9.98
CA ASP A 561 51.31 22.17 10.77
C ASP A 561 50.31 23.35 10.80
N SER A 562 49.71 23.53 12.00
CA SER A 562 49.85 24.67 12.95
C SER A 562 49.29 26.09 12.61
N PRO A 563 49.19 27.06 13.57
CA PRO A 563 48.05 27.24 14.50
C PRO A 563 47.65 28.75 14.74
N ASP A 564 46.99 29.04 15.87
CA ASP A 564 46.80 30.33 16.58
C ASP A 564 45.55 31.21 16.27
N ARG A 565 44.72 31.46 17.30
CA ARG A 565 44.90 32.58 18.24
C ARG A 565 43.97 32.55 19.46
N ARG A 566 44.52 33.07 20.54
CA ARG A 566 44.05 33.14 21.94
C ARG A 566 42.95 34.17 22.21
N ALA A 567 42.12 33.80 23.19
CA ALA A 567 41.54 34.55 24.31
C ALA A 567 41.80 36.06 24.47
N THR A 568 40.76 36.78 24.94
CA THR A 568 40.89 37.66 26.11
C THR A 568 39.55 37.88 26.80
N ALA A 569 39.64 37.99 28.12
CA ALA A 569 38.58 38.00 29.12
C ALA A 569 38.06 39.40 29.45
N MET A 570 36.91 39.48 30.14
CA MET A 570 36.73 40.45 31.22
C MET A 570 35.70 39.97 32.23
N ASN A 571 36.05 40.19 33.50
CA ASN A 571 35.53 39.60 34.72
C ASN A 571 34.61 40.60 35.46
N SER A 572 33.56 40.06 36.12
CA SER A 572 33.05 40.35 37.48
C SER A 572 32.69 41.76 37.96
N ILE A 573 31.62 41.87 38.79
CA ILE A 573 31.47 42.60 40.09
C ILE A 573 29.97 42.54 40.56
N PRO A 574 29.58 42.61 41.86
CA PRO A 574 29.07 41.43 42.58
C PRO A 574 27.74 41.66 43.35
N ARG A 575 27.41 40.64 44.18
CA ARG A 575 26.30 40.48 45.14
C ARG A 575 25.93 41.71 45.98
N PHE A 576 24.62 41.84 46.26
CA PHE A 576 24.11 42.31 47.55
C PHE A 576 22.97 41.38 48.02
N GLY A 577 23.09 40.89 49.26
CA GLY A 577 22.01 40.25 49.98
C GLY A 577 21.61 41.12 51.16
N ARG A 578 20.31 41.19 51.47
CA ARG A 578 19.81 41.43 52.82
C ARG A 578 18.37 40.90 52.95
N ARG A 579 18.14 40.28 54.10
CA ARG A 579 16.90 39.68 54.60
C ARG A 579 15.79 40.72 54.74
N THR A 580 14.54 40.31 54.56
CA THR A 580 13.46 40.59 55.52
C THR A 580 12.37 39.52 55.44
N ALA A 581 11.76 39.33 56.59
CA ALA A 581 10.80 38.30 56.94
C ALA A 581 9.37 38.67 56.53
N GLU A 582 8.49 37.72 56.85
CA GLU A 582 7.10 37.91 57.28
C GLU A 582 5.94 37.77 56.29
N ARG A 583 5.01 36.94 56.80
CA ARG A 583 3.54 36.93 56.66
C ARG A 583 2.92 36.21 55.46
N ALA A 584 2.60 34.95 55.76
CA ALA A 584 1.38 34.27 55.36
C ALA A 584 0.11 35.10 55.62
N THR A 585 -0.93 34.93 54.80
CA THR A 585 -2.15 34.16 55.16
C THR A 585 -3.28 34.34 54.14
N GLY A 586 -4.02 33.24 53.92
CA GLY A 586 -5.44 33.19 53.53
C GLY A 586 -5.72 33.17 52.02
N TRP A 587 -6.54 32.30 51.45
CA TRP A 587 -7.64 31.52 52.02
C TRP A 587 -8.06 30.34 51.12
N SER A 588 -8.36 29.23 51.82
CA SER A 588 -9.38 28.18 51.60
C SER A 588 -9.74 27.64 50.22
N CYS A 589 -9.58 26.31 50.10
CA CYS A 589 -10.43 25.45 49.28
C CYS A 589 -11.37 24.68 50.22
N PHE A 590 -12.68 24.87 50.04
CA PHE A 590 -13.76 24.16 50.73
C PHE A 590 -14.27 23.05 49.81
N GLY A 591 -14.51 21.85 50.36
CA GLY A 591 -15.36 20.86 49.69
C GLY A 591 -14.94 19.39 49.82
N CYS A 592 -14.90 18.86 51.04
CA CYS A 592 -15.30 17.46 51.30
C CYS A 592 -15.58 17.31 52.80
N ARG A 593 -16.86 17.21 53.15
CA ARG A 593 -17.32 16.87 54.51
C ARG A 593 -18.42 15.81 54.41
N ALA A 594 -18.39 14.97 55.44
CA ALA A 594 -19.36 13.97 55.90
C ALA A 594 -19.26 12.57 55.21
N ALA A 595 -19.17 11.45 55.93
CA ALA A 595 -19.49 11.21 57.34
C ALA A 595 -18.61 10.11 57.98
N GLN A 596 -18.29 10.32 59.26
CA GLN A 596 -17.70 9.39 60.21
C GLN A 596 -18.79 8.77 61.11
N GLY A 597 -18.46 7.64 61.74
CA GLY A 597 -18.90 7.26 63.09
C GLY A 597 -18.83 5.75 63.30
N GLN A 598 -18.57 5.17 64.48
CA GLN A 598 -17.96 5.56 65.75
C GLN A 598 -18.04 4.30 66.67
N TRP A 599 -17.09 4.12 67.63
CA TRP A 599 -17.15 3.30 68.89
C TRP A 599 -17.01 1.76 68.78
N ALA A 600 -16.43 0.97 69.70
CA ALA A 600 -15.69 1.13 70.98
C ALA A 600 -15.15 -0.28 71.41
N GLY A 601 -14.22 -0.36 72.39
CA GLY A 601 -14.13 -1.53 73.31
C GLY A 601 -12.77 -2.20 73.60
N ASN A 602 -12.10 -1.74 74.68
CA ASN A 602 -11.37 -2.43 75.77
C ASN A 602 -10.58 -3.77 75.62
N THR A 603 -9.30 -3.70 76.03
CA THR A 603 -8.47 -4.52 76.96
C THR A 603 -8.82 -5.98 77.30
N VAL A 604 -7.81 -6.88 77.37
CA VAL A 604 -7.41 -7.74 78.54
C VAL A 604 -6.09 -8.53 78.29
N ASN A 605 -5.09 -8.28 79.15
CA ASN A 605 -4.09 -9.10 79.88
C ASN A 605 -3.41 -10.41 79.38
N HIS A 606 -2.07 -10.36 79.52
CA HIS A 606 -1.12 -11.25 80.24
C HIS A 606 -0.70 -12.67 79.78
N VAL A 607 0.64 -12.77 79.56
CA VAL A 607 1.65 -13.65 80.22
C VAL A 607 1.92 -15.07 79.70
N GLY A 608 3.21 -15.27 79.35
CA GLY A 608 3.93 -16.55 79.34
C GLY A 608 5.43 -16.32 79.03
N PRO A 609 6.39 -16.63 79.93
CA PRO A 609 7.79 -16.18 79.85
C PRO A 609 8.73 -17.17 79.12
N GLY A 610 9.92 -16.67 78.73
CA GLY A 610 11.01 -17.35 77.99
C GLY A 610 11.73 -18.49 78.72
N PRO A 611 12.92 -18.94 78.25
CA PRO A 611 14.13 -18.13 78.49
C PRO A 611 15.28 -18.25 77.44
N GLY A 612 16.18 -17.27 77.45
CA GLY A 612 17.64 -17.52 77.44
C GLY A 612 18.45 -17.05 76.21
N PRO A 613 19.65 -16.43 76.37
CA PRO A 613 20.18 -15.46 75.41
C PRO A 613 21.56 -15.78 74.74
N CYS A 614 21.77 -15.16 73.56
CA CYS A 614 23.03 -14.68 72.93
C CYS A 614 24.08 -15.72 72.42
N PRO A 615 24.99 -15.38 71.46
CA PRO A 615 25.38 -14.03 71.01
C PRO A 615 25.54 -13.77 69.48
N ASP A 616 25.75 -12.48 69.18
CA ASP A 616 26.20 -11.84 67.94
C ASP A 616 27.30 -12.58 67.14
N LEU A 617 27.13 -12.63 65.82
CA LEU A 617 28.22 -12.58 64.83
C LEU A 617 27.76 -11.72 63.65
N GLY A 618 28.19 -10.46 63.64
CA GLY A 618 27.84 -9.47 62.63
C GLY A 618 28.55 -9.66 61.28
N LEU A 619 27.92 -9.19 60.20
CA LEU A 619 28.56 -8.78 58.93
C LEU A 619 27.58 -7.89 58.12
N GLY A 620 27.83 -6.56 58.14
CA GLY A 620 27.65 -5.56 57.06
C GLY A 620 26.27 -5.23 56.43
N PRO A 621 25.89 -3.95 56.28
CA PRO A 621 24.74 -3.54 55.46
C PRO A 621 25.14 -3.35 53.98
N CYS A 622 24.43 -4.00 53.05
CA CYS A 622 24.50 -3.67 51.63
C CYS A 622 23.37 -2.69 51.28
N GLU A 623 23.71 -1.42 51.17
CA GLU A 623 22.91 -0.41 50.46
C GLU A 623 22.85 -0.72 48.96
N GLY A 624 21.68 -0.56 48.34
CA GLY A 624 21.55 -0.70 46.89
C GLY A 624 20.14 -0.73 46.31
N ALA A 625 19.18 0.03 46.84
CA ALA A 625 17.87 0.20 46.20
C ALA A 625 17.86 1.47 45.32
N ALA A 626 18.10 1.30 44.01
CA ALA A 626 17.99 2.37 43.03
C ALA A 626 16.55 2.93 42.97
N LYS A 627 16.34 4.14 43.49
CA LYS A 627 15.08 4.88 43.35
C LYS A 627 14.84 5.19 41.86
N ALA A 628 13.76 4.64 41.31
CA ALA A 628 13.27 4.97 39.98
C ALA A 628 12.96 6.48 39.89
N HIS A 629 13.69 7.20 39.03
CA HIS A 629 13.41 8.61 38.71
C HIS A 629 12.04 8.71 38.03
N ARG A 630 11.02 9.14 38.79
CA ARG A 630 9.76 9.64 38.20
C ARG A 630 10.05 11.00 37.57
N PRO A 631 9.69 11.25 36.29
CA PRO A 631 9.83 12.58 35.72
C PRO A 631 8.96 13.57 36.51
N PRO A 632 9.45 14.80 36.75
CA PRO A 632 8.73 15.78 37.57
C PRO A 632 7.39 16.17 36.93
N PRO A 633 6.35 16.47 37.73
CA PRO A 633 4.97 16.76 37.29
C PRO A 633 4.84 17.87 36.23
N ARG A 634 5.86 18.73 36.12
CA ARG A 634 6.00 19.75 35.07
C ARG A 634 5.94 19.20 33.65
N PHE A 635 6.47 17.99 33.40
CA PHE A 635 6.48 17.41 32.05
C PHE A 635 5.10 16.90 31.63
N TYR A 636 4.31 16.38 32.57
CA TYR A 636 2.93 15.99 32.30
C TYR A 636 2.06 17.21 32.02
N THR A 637 2.24 18.27 32.81
CA THR A 637 1.51 19.53 32.62
C THR A 637 1.83 20.16 31.27
N LEU A 638 3.11 20.21 30.87
CA LEU A 638 3.52 20.72 29.56
C LEU A 638 2.98 19.87 28.40
N SER A 639 2.92 18.54 28.57
CA SER A 639 2.39 17.63 27.54
C SER A 639 0.88 17.81 27.35
N ILE A 640 0.12 18.05 28.42
CA ILE A 640 -1.32 18.34 28.35
C ILE A 640 -1.55 19.67 27.63
N ILE A 641 -0.76 20.70 27.95
CA ILE A 641 -0.86 22.02 27.29
C ILE A 641 -0.57 21.88 25.79
N LEU A 642 0.55 21.24 25.42
CA LEU A 642 0.91 21.02 24.01
C LEU A 642 -0.12 20.16 23.27
N GLY A 643 -0.65 19.11 23.91
CA GLY A 643 -1.69 18.27 23.34
C GLY A 643 -3.00 19.02 23.10
N THR A 644 -3.40 19.88 24.04
CA THR A 644 -4.62 20.69 23.93
C THR A 644 -4.48 21.75 22.83
N VAL A 645 -3.31 22.39 22.73
CA VAL A 645 -3.02 23.35 21.65
C VAL A 645 -3.00 22.65 20.29
N ALA A 646 -2.36 21.48 20.19
CA ALA A 646 -2.33 20.70 18.95
C ALA A 646 -3.74 20.23 18.53
N PHE A 647 -4.56 19.78 19.48
CA PHE A 647 -5.95 19.39 19.21
C PHE A 647 -6.80 20.57 18.76
N SER A 648 -6.68 21.72 19.45
CA SER A 648 -7.40 22.94 19.08
C SER A 648 -7.01 23.42 17.68
N TYR A 649 -5.72 23.42 17.35
CA TYR A 649 -5.24 23.79 16.02
C TYR A 649 -5.66 22.78 14.95
N GLY A 650 -5.66 21.47 15.26
CA GLY A 650 -6.09 20.39 14.36
C GLY A 650 -7.61 20.30 14.15
N SER A 651 -8.40 20.84 15.08
CA SER A 651 -9.87 20.84 14.99
C SER A 651 -10.39 21.72 13.84
N VAL A 652 -9.71 22.81 13.50
CA VAL A 652 -10.14 23.75 12.45
C VAL A 652 -10.03 23.14 11.04
N PRO A 653 -8.91 22.51 10.62
CA PRO A 653 -8.85 21.76 9.37
C PRO A 653 -9.84 20.59 9.33
N LEU A 654 -10.02 19.88 10.44
CA LEU A 654 -10.95 18.76 10.54
C LEU A 654 -12.40 19.23 10.36
N TYR A 655 -12.77 20.33 10.99
CA TYR A 655 -14.08 20.98 10.83
C TYR A 655 -14.30 21.44 9.39
N LYS A 656 -13.29 22.05 8.73
CA LYS A 656 -13.37 22.42 7.31
C LYS A 656 -13.56 21.21 6.40
N MET A 657 -12.82 20.13 6.65
CA MET A 657 -12.95 18.88 5.90
C MET A 657 -14.34 18.26 6.06
N LEU A 658 -14.87 18.21 7.28
CA LEU A 658 -16.24 17.78 7.56
C LEU A 658 -17.25 18.68 6.87
N CYS A 659 -17.18 20.00 7.01
CA CYS A 659 -18.14 20.90 6.36
C CYS A 659 -18.12 20.79 4.82
N GLN A 660 -16.94 20.60 4.22
CA GLN A 660 -16.77 20.41 2.77
C GLN A 660 -17.21 19.04 2.25
N THR A 661 -17.32 18.03 3.12
CA THR A 661 -17.74 16.67 2.74
C THR A 661 -19.23 16.44 3.00
N ILE A 662 -19.80 17.10 4.01
CA ILE A 662 -21.21 16.92 4.40
C ILE A 662 -22.10 18.07 3.90
N GLY A 663 -21.54 19.15 3.36
CA GLY A 663 -22.29 20.32 2.87
C GLY A 663 -22.94 21.18 3.97
N TRP A 664 -22.45 21.07 5.21
CA TRP A 664 -23.05 21.73 6.37
C TRP A 664 -22.88 23.26 6.27
N GLY A 665 -23.97 24.03 6.41
CA GLY A 665 -23.97 25.50 6.31
C GLY A 665 -24.10 26.08 4.90
N GLY A 666 -24.54 25.29 3.90
CA GLY A 666 -24.76 25.76 2.52
C GLY A 666 -23.46 25.96 1.72
N GLN A 667 -22.35 25.42 2.23
CA GLN A 667 -21.10 25.29 1.49
C GLN A 667 -21.20 24.08 0.55
N PRO A 668 -21.00 24.26 -0.77
CA PRO A 668 -21.06 23.17 -1.74
C PRO A 668 -20.01 22.10 -1.42
N ILE A 669 -20.41 20.84 -1.51
CA ILE A 669 -19.50 19.70 -1.49
C ILE A 669 -18.59 19.85 -2.71
N LYS A 670 -17.30 19.51 -2.60
CA LYS A 670 -16.45 19.40 -3.80
C LYS A 670 -17.14 18.41 -4.75
N ALA A 671 -17.70 18.94 -5.83
CA ALA A 671 -18.36 18.12 -6.83
C ALA A 671 -17.41 17.01 -7.28
N HIS A 672 -17.94 15.80 -7.45
CA HIS A 672 -17.32 14.79 -8.30
C HIS A 672 -17.31 15.37 -9.72
N GLY A 673 -16.26 16.13 -10.09
CA GLY A 673 -16.12 16.62 -11.47
C GLY A 673 -15.23 17.84 -11.69
N SER A 674 -15.10 18.80 -10.77
CA SER A 674 -14.54 20.12 -11.15
C SER A 674 -13.07 20.36 -10.77
N SER A 675 -12.24 19.31 -10.71
CA SER A 675 -10.77 19.46 -10.66
C SER A 675 -10.01 18.27 -11.25
N GLY A 676 -10.43 17.82 -12.43
CA GLY A 676 -9.71 16.85 -13.25
C GLY A 676 -9.43 17.42 -14.64
N SER A 677 -8.20 17.81 -14.89
CA SER A 677 -7.71 18.02 -16.25
C SER A 677 -7.67 16.67 -16.98
N GLY A 678 -8.48 16.51 -18.03
CA GLY A 678 -8.28 15.50 -19.07
C GLY A 678 -9.15 14.24 -19.00
N SER A 679 -10.05 14.14 -20.00
CA SER A 679 -10.54 12.94 -20.72
C SER A 679 -11.49 11.89 -20.12
N ASP A 680 -11.88 11.90 -18.84
CA ASP A 680 -12.85 10.90 -18.30
C ASP A 680 -14.19 11.49 -17.81
N ALA A 681 -14.42 12.80 -17.95
CA ALA A 681 -15.62 13.45 -17.42
C ALA A 681 -16.87 13.33 -18.33
N ASP A 682 -16.73 12.92 -19.59
CA ASP A 682 -17.82 13.02 -20.57
C ASP A 682 -18.89 11.92 -20.42
N PHE A 683 -18.56 10.73 -19.91
CA PHE A 683 -19.50 9.61 -19.92
C PHE A 683 -20.48 9.60 -18.74
N ASP A 684 -20.05 9.95 -17.52
CA ASP A 684 -20.92 10.03 -16.33
C ASP A 684 -21.78 11.31 -16.34
N LEU A 685 -21.20 12.45 -16.74
CA LEU A 685 -21.92 13.72 -16.83
C LEU A 685 -23.04 13.68 -17.88
N ALA A 686 -22.82 13.09 -19.06
CA ALA A 686 -23.84 12.98 -20.11
C ALA A 686 -25.08 12.17 -19.67
N SER A 687 -24.93 11.24 -18.72
CA SER A 687 -26.04 10.48 -18.16
C SER A 687 -26.89 11.30 -17.19
N ARG A 688 -26.25 12.22 -16.43
CA ARG A 688 -26.88 13.11 -15.44
C ARG A 688 -27.48 14.38 -16.06
N LEU A 689 -27.02 14.80 -17.24
CA LEU A 689 -27.54 15.95 -17.99
C LEU A 689 -28.78 15.64 -18.85
N LYS A 690 -29.57 14.64 -18.46
CA LYS A 690 -30.84 14.29 -19.11
C LYS A 690 -32.00 14.90 -18.31
N PRO A 691 -32.79 15.82 -18.88
CA PRO A 691 -33.92 16.42 -18.19
C PRO A 691 -34.95 15.36 -17.79
N VAL A 692 -35.32 15.33 -16.51
CA VAL A 692 -36.42 14.47 -16.03
C VAL A 692 -37.74 15.18 -16.32
N THR A 693 -38.40 14.81 -17.42
CA THR A 693 -39.62 15.48 -17.91
C THR A 693 -40.83 15.35 -16.99
N ASP A 694 -40.86 14.32 -16.16
CA ASP A 694 -41.96 14.03 -15.23
C ASP A 694 -41.83 14.79 -13.89
N ALA A 695 -40.74 15.54 -13.70
CA ALA A 695 -40.46 16.30 -12.49
C ALA A 695 -40.98 17.75 -12.57
N LYS A 696 -41.26 18.36 -11.40
CA LYS A 696 -41.60 19.79 -11.33
C LYS A 696 -40.37 20.65 -11.60
N ARG A 697 -40.54 21.76 -12.34
CA ARG A 697 -39.49 22.77 -12.53
C ARG A 697 -39.17 23.47 -11.20
N ILE A 698 -37.89 23.54 -10.87
CA ILE A 698 -37.36 24.24 -9.69
C ILE A 698 -36.99 25.66 -10.08
N ARG A 699 -37.42 26.65 -9.29
CA ARG A 699 -37.08 28.07 -9.49
C ARG A 699 -35.72 28.36 -8.90
N VAL A 700 -34.76 28.75 -9.75
CA VAL A 700 -33.41 29.18 -9.33
C VAL A 700 -33.36 30.71 -9.39
N THR A 701 -33.19 31.36 -8.24
CA THR A 701 -33.06 32.81 -8.11
C THR A 701 -31.60 33.22 -7.96
N PHE A 702 -31.22 34.37 -8.51
CA PHE A 702 -29.85 34.86 -8.52
C PHE A 702 -29.72 36.12 -7.68
N SER A 703 -28.76 36.10 -6.76
CA SER A 703 -28.45 37.24 -5.89
C SER A 703 -26.95 37.56 -5.99
N SER A 704 -26.63 38.84 -5.87
CA SER A 704 -25.26 39.34 -5.95
C SER A 704 -24.99 40.35 -4.84
N SER A 705 -23.73 40.37 -4.38
CA SER A 705 -23.20 41.36 -3.45
C SER A 705 -21.73 41.62 -3.75
N VAL A 706 -21.25 42.78 -3.35
CA VAL A 706 -19.84 43.17 -3.42
C VAL A 706 -19.41 43.62 -2.03
N SER A 707 -18.17 43.32 -1.66
CA SER A 707 -17.54 43.87 -0.45
C SER A 707 -17.37 45.39 -0.59
N ASP A 708 -17.59 46.13 0.50
CA ASP A 708 -17.47 47.61 0.53
C ASP A 708 -16.10 48.14 0.07
N THR A 709 -15.07 47.30 0.15
CA THR A 709 -13.70 47.62 -0.27
C THR A 709 -13.42 47.39 -1.76
N LEU A 710 -14.39 46.86 -2.51
CA LEU A 710 -14.32 46.60 -3.94
C LEU A 710 -15.29 47.55 -4.67
N PRO A 711 -14.79 48.60 -5.37
CA PRO A 711 -15.63 49.58 -6.05
C PRO A 711 -16.18 49.03 -7.37
N TRP A 712 -16.80 47.87 -7.33
CA TRP A 712 -17.44 47.21 -8.47
C TRP A 712 -18.96 47.28 -8.34
N LYS A 713 -19.64 47.40 -9.46
CA LYS A 713 -21.09 47.11 -9.55
C LYS A 713 -21.24 45.70 -10.10
N PHE A 714 -21.86 44.81 -9.34
CA PHE A 714 -22.05 43.42 -9.73
C PHE A 714 -23.52 43.02 -9.55
N VAL A 715 -24.20 42.72 -10.66
CA VAL A 715 -25.65 42.45 -10.70
C VAL A 715 -25.96 41.26 -11.59
N PRO A 716 -26.91 40.38 -11.22
CA PRO A 716 -27.41 39.36 -12.13
C PRO A 716 -28.21 40.03 -13.26
N GLN A 717 -28.00 39.60 -14.51
CA GLN A 717 -28.81 40.07 -15.64
C GLN A 717 -30.22 39.46 -15.60
N GLN A 718 -30.33 38.24 -15.10
CA GLN A 718 -31.58 37.49 -14.96
C GLN A 718 -31.86 37.21 -13.48
N ARG A 719 -33.07 37.54 -13.02
CA ARG A 719 -33.45 37.41 -11.59
C ARG A 719 -33.79 35.98 -11.20
N GLU A 720 -34.40 35.22 -12.10
CA GLU A 720 -34.73 33.81 -11.89
C GLU A 720 -34.73 33.01 -13.21
N VAL A 721 -34.49 31.71 -13.11
CA VAL A 721 -34.64 30.71 -14.19
C VAL A 721 -35.35 29.49 -13.61
N ARG A 722 -36.22 28.84 -14.38
CA ARG A 722 -36.92 27.60 -13.96
C ARG A 722 -36.40 26.39 -14.72
N VAL A 723 -35.75 25.47 -14.01
CA VAL A 723 -35.08 24.30 -14.61
C VAL A 723 -35.67 23.00 -14.10
N LEU A 724 -35.71 21.98 -14.95
CA LEU A 724 -35.94 20.60 -14.55
C LEU A 724 -34.65 20.02 -13.92
N PRO A 725 -34.76 19.08 -12.97
CA PRO A 725 -33.61 18.25 -12.60
C PRO A 725 -33.01 17.56 -13.84
N GLY A 726 -31.70 17.64 -14.00
CA GLY A 726 -30.94 17.19 -15.17
C GLY A 726 -30.93 18.17 -16.36
N GLU A 727 -31.73 19.25 -16.34
CA GLU A 727 -31.68 20.32 -17.35
C GLU A 727 -30.53 21.29 -17.04
N THR A 728 -29.71 21.58 -18.06
CA THR A 728 -28.66 22.58 -17.95
C THR A 728 -29.22 23.98 -18.17
N ALA A 729 -28.70 24.95 -17.42
CA ALA A 729 -29.06 26.35 -17.56
C ALA A 729 -27.84 27.27 -17.49
N LEU A 730 -27.94 28.36 -18.23
CA LEU A 730 -26.91 29.40 -18.31
C LEU A 730 -27.49 30.70 -17.75
N ALA A 731 -26.84 31.24 -16.72
CA ALA A 731 -27.14 32.54 -16.15
C ALA A 731 -25.99 33.52 -16.37
N PHE A 732 -26.30 34.82 -16.47
CA PHE A 732 -25.28 35.86 -16.66
C PHE A 732 -25.32 36.86 -15.50
N TYR A 733 -24.15 37.28 -15.07
CA TYR A 733 -23.95 38.41 -14.18
C TYR A 733 -23.10 39.47 -14.86
N THR A 734 -23.41 40.75 -14.66
CA THR A 734 -22.59 41.85 -15.16
C THR A 734 -21.78 42.44 -14.02
N ALA A 735 -20.46 42.49 -14.20
CA ALA A 735 -19.54 43.17 -13.31
C ALA A 735 -19.01 44.45 -14.01
N THR A 736 -18.91 45.55 -13.28
CA THR A 736 -18.34 46.81 -13.79
C THR A 736 -17.39 47.40 -12.76
N ASN A 737 -16.15 47.63 -13.14
CA ASN A 737 -15.18 48.34 -12.31
C ASN A 737 -15.45 49.85 -12.38
N LYS A 738 -15.87 50.46 -11.27
CA LYS A 738 -16.16 51.90 -11.19
C LYS A 738 -14.97 52.75 -10.74
N SER A 739 -13.79 52.15 -10.62
CA SER A 739 -12.58 52.88 -10.21
C SER A 739 -11.69 53.22 -11.41
N ASP A 740 -10.77 54.16 -11.18
CA ASP A 740 -9.77 54.61 -12.17
C ASP A 740 -8.51 53.72 -12.20
N SER A 741 -8.58 52.55 -11.56
CA SER A 741 -7.46 51.60 -11.46
C SER A 741 -7.91 50.17 -11.75
N ASP A 742 -7.01 49.36 -12.30
CA ASP A 742 -7.26 47.94 -12.49
C ASP A 742 -7.36 47.24 -11.14
N ILE A 743 -8.41 46.45 -10.95
CA ILE A 743 -8.63 45.72 -9.70
C ILE A 743 -8.82 44.24 -10.01
N ILE A 744 -8.26 43.39 -9.14
CA ILE A 744 -8.48 41.94 -9.17
C ILE A 744 -9.51 41.60 -8.09
N GLY A 745 -10.60 40.97 -8.51
CA GLY A 745 -11.67 40.48 -7.65
C GLY A 745 -11.69 38.95 -7.62
N ILE A 746 -12.10 38.38 -6.49
CA ILE A 746 -12.37 36.95 -6.34
C ILE A 746 -13.80 36.79 -5.84
N ALA A 747 -14.57 35.91 -6.48
CA ALA A 747 -15.94 35.62 -6.10
C ALA A 747 -16.04 34.34 -5.25
N THR A 748 -16.84 34.40 -4.19
CA THR A 748 -17.35 33.21 -3.49
C THR A 748 -18.85 33.10 -3.74
N TYR A 749 -19.41 31.92 -3.48
CA TYR A 749 -20.83 31.69 -3.63
C TYR A 749 -21.39 30.79 -2.53
N SER A 750 -22.71 30.83 -2.37
CA SER A 750 -23.46 29.90 -1.54
C SER A 750 -24.80 29.56 -2.18
N VAL A 751 -25.35 28.40 -1.81
CA VAL A 751 -26.67 27.93 -2.26
C VAL A 751 -27.60 27.84 -1.06
N THR A 752 -28.84 28.31 -1.21
CA THR A 752 -29.86 28.31 -0.16
C THR A 752 -31.18 27.77 -0.71
N PRO A 753 -31.89 26.85 -0.01
CA PRO A 753 -31.54 26.22 1.27
C PRO A 753 -30.28 25.34 1.21
N GLY A 754 -29.58 25.19 2.34
CA GLY A 754 -28.29 24.50 2.39
C GLY A 754 -28.35 23.01 2.00
N GLN A 755 -29.50 22.36 2.20
CA GLN A 755 -29.72 20.95 1.81
C GLN A 755 -29.68 20.72 0.29
N VAL A 756 -29.78 21.78 -0.52
CA VAL A 756 -29.68 21.70 -1.99
C VAL A 756 -28.22 21.68 -2.47
N ALA A 757 -27.28 22.12 -1.63
CA ALA A 757 -25.87 22.26 -1.99
C ALA A 757 -25.21 20.98 -2.55
N PRO A 758 -25.55 19.75 -2.11
CA PRO A 758 -25.04 18.52 -2.71
C PRO A 758 -25.51 18.28 -4.16
N TYR A 759 -26.69 18.78 -4.51
CA TYR A 759 -27.36 18.54 -5.80
C TYR A 759 -27.19 19.69 -6.79
N PHE A 760 -26.58 20.80 -6.37
CA PHE A 760 -26.33 21.95 -7.23
C PHE A 760 -24.94 21.87 -7.85
N SER A 761 -24.88 21.54 -9.14
CA SER A 761 -23.62 21.33 -9.86
C SER A 761 -23.33 22.48 -10.82
N LYS A 762 -22.17 23.10 -10.66
CA LYS A 762 -21.67 24.14 -11.57
C LYS A 762 -20.72 23.52 -12.58
N ILE A 763 -21.08 23.64 -13.85
CA ILE A 763 -20.26 23.16 -14.97
C ILE A 763 -19.17 24.19 -15.30
N GLN A 764 -19.49 25.50 -15.25
CA GLN A 764 -18.54 26.58 -15.48
C GLN A 764 -18.94 27.83 -14.65
N CYS A 765 -18.02 28.41 -13.86
CA CYS A 765 -18.20 29.72 -13.24
C CYS A 765 -16.87 30.44 -12.96
N PHE A 766 -16.95 31.76 -12.85
CA PHE A 766 -15.86 32.66 -12.44
C PHE A 766 -15.52 32.60 -10.94
N CYS A 767 -16.05 31.63 -10.19
CA CYS A 767 -15.86 31.52 -8.75
C CYS A 767 -14.44 31.04 -8.44
N PHE A 768 -13.79 31.60 -7.42
CA PHE A 768 -12.43 31.23 -6.98
C PHE A 768 -11.31 31.43 -8.03
N GLU A 769 -11.63 32.02 -9.18
CA GLU A 769 -10.66 32.51 -10.15
C GLU A 769 -10.44 34.02 -9.96
N GLU A 770 -9.22 34.46 -10.21
CA GLU A 770 -8.86 35.88 -10.17
C GLU A 770 -9.43 36.58 -11.40
N GLN A 771 -10.43 37.43 -11.20
CA GLN A 771 -11.02 38.24 -12.26
C GLN A 771 -10.36 39.62 -12.22
N ARG A 772 -9.54 39.95 -13.22
CA ARG A 772 -9.01 41.30 -13.40
C ARG A 772 -9.98 42.10 -14.27
N LEU A 773 -10.49 43.21 -13.74
CA LEU A 773 -11.21 44.21 -14.53
C LEU A 773 -10.39 45.50 -14.57
N ASN A 774 -10.15 46.00 -15.77
CA ASN A 774 -9.47 47.27 -15.98
C ASN A 774 -10.34 48.44 -15.49
N ALA A 775 -9.73 49.60 -15.32
CA ALA A 775 -10.46 50.81 -14.96
C ALA A 775 -11.65 51.08 -15.91
N GLY A 776 -12.86 51.25 -15.37
CA GLY A 776 -14.07 51.51 -16.16
C GLY A 776 -14.64 50.31 -16.94
N GLU A 777 -14.01 49.13 -16.90
CA GLU A 777 -14.40 47.98 -17.72
C GLU A 777 -15.70 47.32 -17.21
N THR A 778 -16.59 46.96 -18.14
CA THR A 778 -17.79 46.17 -17.90
C THR A 778 -17.67 44.81 -18.60
N VAL A 779 -17.89 43.73 -17.86
CA VAL A 779 -17.81 42.35 -18.37
C VAL A 779 -19.03 41.55 -17.93
N ASP A 780 -19.55 40.76 -18.85
CA ASP A 780 -20.58 39.75 -18.59
C ASP A 780 -19.93 38.41 -18.26
N MET A 781 -20.32 37.86 -17.12
CA MET A 781 -19.75 36.67 -16.51
C MET A 781 -20.79 35.55 -16.52
N PRO A 782 -20.61 34.51 -17.37
CA PRO A 782 -21.53 33.38 -17.44
C PRO A 782 -21.38 32.44 -16.23
N VAL A 783 -22.49 31.83 -15.83
CA VAL A 783 -22.60 30.74 -14.85
C VAL A 783 -23.41 29.63 -15.48
N PHE A 784 -22.75 28.52 -15.78
CA PHE A 784 -23.38 27.33 -16.35
C PHE A 784 -23.56 26.27 -15.26
N PHE A 785 -24.79 25.80 -15.05
CA PHE A 785 -25.14 24.91 -13.94
C PHE A 785 -26.28 23.96 -14.29
N TYR A 786 -26.47 22.92 -13.47
CA TYR A 786 -27.63 22.04 -13.47
C TYR A 786 -27.97 21.58 -12.04
N LEU A 787 -29.18 21.07 -11.87
CA LEU A 787 -29.61 20.40 -10.63
C LEU A 787 -29.59 18.89 -10.85
N ASP A 788 -28.90 18.14 -9.99
CA ASP A 788 -28.77 16.69 -10.15
C ASP A 788 -30.13 15.97 -9.97
N PRO A 789 -30.54 15.09 -10.91
CA PRO A 789 -31.78 14.29 -10.79
C PRO A 789 -31.94 13.52 -9.47
N ASP A 790 -30.84 13.15 -8.81
CA ASP A 790 -30.85 12.42 -7.53
C ASP A 790 -31.57 13.20 -6.42
N LEU A 791 -31.73 14.52 -6.56
CA LEU A 791 -32.50 15.34 -5.62
C LEU A 791 -33.96 14.88 -5.47
N LEU A 792 -34.52 14.21 -6.50
CA LEU A 792 -35.90 13.71 -6.46
C LEU A 792 -36.06 12.51 -5.53
N ASN A 793 -34.98 11.77 -5.29
CA ASN A 793 -34.96 10.57 -4.46
C ASN A 793 -34.68 10.88 -2.98
N ASP A 794 -34.25 12.10 -2.66
CA ASP A 794 -33.94 12.52 -1.29
C ASP A 794 -35.18 13.02 -0.55
N VAL A 795 -35.49 12.39 0.58
CA VAL A 795 -36.59 12.77 1.46
C VAL A 795 -36.43 14.20 1.98
N ASN A 796 -35.20 14.68 2.18
CA ASN A 796 -34.91 16.04 2.65
C ASN A 796 -35.15 17.12 1.59
N MET A 797 -35.32 16.74 0.32
CA MET A 797 -35.61 17.65 -0.79
C MET A 797 -37.11 17.85 -1.03
N LYS A 798 -37.98 17.13 -0.28
CA LYS A 798 -39.44 17.30 -0.37
C LYS A 798 -39.85 18.72 0.00
N GLY A 799 -40.56 19.39 -0.93
CA GLY A 799 -41.09 20.75 -0.73
C GLY A 799 -40.12 21.88 -1.11
N VAL A 800 -38.91 21.56 -1.58
CA VAL A 800 -37.97 22.57 -2.08
C VAL A 800 -38.35 22.96 -3.50
N GLU A 801 -39.01 24.10 -3.66
CA GLU A 801 -39.41 24.64 -4.97
C GLU A 801 -38.52 25.80 -5.44
N THR A 802 -37.71 26.37 -4.55
CA THR A 802 -36.87 27.55 -4.82
C THR A 802 -35.45 27.34 -4.31
N VAL A 803 -34.49 27.67 -5.16
CA VAL A 803 -33.05 27.61 -4.88
C VAL A 803 -32.47 28.99 -5.15
N THR A 804 -31.78 29.58 -4.19
CA THR A 804 -31.11 30.87 -4.35
C THR A 804 -29.62 30.67 -4.47
N LEU A 805 -29.05 31.17 -5.56
CA LEU A 805 -27.62 31.21 -5.81
C LEU A 805 -27.10 32.62 -5.47
N ASN A 806 -26.37 32.71 -4.36
CA ASN A 806 -25.77 33.96 -3.90
C ASN A 806 -24.32 34.02 -4.33
N TYR A 807 -23.91 35.14 -4.92
CA TYR A 807 -22.51 35.45 -5.21
C TYR A 807 -22.05 36.69 -4.45
N THR A 808 -20.83 36.64 -3.92
CA THR A 808 -20.18 37.78 -3.27
C THR A 808 -18.77 37.98 -3.83
N PHE A 809 -18.48 39.17 -4.33
CA PHE A 809 -17.14 39.54 -4.79
C PHE A 809 -16.33 40.26 -3.71
N PHE A 810 -15.06 39.93 -3.64
CA PHE A 810 -14.10 40.56 -2.74
C PHE A 810 -12.84 41.01 -3.48
N LYS A 811 -12.21 42.09 -3.00
CA LYS A 811 -10.92 42.56 -3.53
C LYS A 811 -9.80 41.62 -3.12
N ALA A 812 -9.01 41.14 -4.08
CA ALA A 812 -7.82 40.34 -3.80
C ALA A 812 -6.73 41.22 -3.14
N ARG A 813 -6.08 40.73 -2.08
CA ARG A 813 -4.96 41.41 -1.41
C ARG A 813 -3.66 40.67 -1.66
N TYR A 814 -2.73 41.31 -2.35
CA TYR A 814 -1.36 40.84 -2.51
C TYR A 814 -0.42 41.56 -1.54
N ASP A 815 0.61 40.86 -1.06
CA ASP A 815 1.75 41.49 -0.40
C ASP A 815 2.73 42.07 -1.44
N ASN A 816 3.71 42.88 -0.98
CA ASN A 816 4.71 43.52 -1.83
C ASN A 816 5.63 42.53 -2.58
N ASN A 817 5.50 41.22 -2.32
CA ASN A 817 6.26 40.16 -2.97
C ASN A 817 5.38 39.30 -3.92
N GLY A 818 4.12 39.71 -4.15
CA GLY A 818 3.21 39.05 -5.09
C GLY A 818 2.47 37.82 -4.55
N ASN A 819 2.47 37.56 -3.24
CA ASN A 819 1.72 36.45 -2.63
C ASN A 819 0.35 36.91 -2.10
N THR A 820 -0.67 36.05 -2.21
CA THR A 820 -2.02 36.30 -1.68
C THR A 820 -2.03 36.27 -0.15
N LYS A 821 -2.43 37.36 0.52
CA LYS A 821 -2.72 37.34 1.96
C LYS A 821 -4.07 36.66 2.18
N GLY A 822 -4.10 35.52 2.89
CA GLY A 822 -5.34 34.84 3.24
C GLY A 822 -6.31 35.75 4.01
N PHE A 823 -7.61 35.59 3.76
CA PHE A 823 -8.70 36.34 4.41
C PHE A 823 -8.62 36.21 5.94
N GLN A 824 -8.42 37.33 6.64
CA GLN A 824 -8.79 37.46 8.05
C GLN A 824 -10.18 38.11 8.11
N PRO A 825 -11.16 37.52 8.83
CA PRO A 825 -12.37 38.23 9.17
C PRO A 825 -12.03 39.43 10.05
N ALA A 826 -12.72 40.55 9.85
CA ALA A 826 -12.55 41.74 10.68
C ALA A 826 -12.81 41.40 12.16
N PRO A 827 -12.08 42.00 13.11
CA PRO A 827 -12.39 41.85 14.53
C PRO A 827 -13.80 42.38 14.80
N ALA A 828 -14.56 41.64 15.60
CA ALA A 828 -15.87 42.08 16.07
C ALA A 828 -15.71 43.40 16.85
N VAL A 829 -16.54 44.39 16.51
CA VAL A 829 -16.80 45.58 17.34
C VAL A 829 -17.79 45.21 18.42
#